data_AF-B8CG89-F1
#
_entry.id   AF-B8CG89-F1
#
_cell.length_a   1.000
_cell.length_b   1.000
_cell.length_c   1.000
_cell.angle_alpha   90.00
_cell.angle_beta   90.00
_cell.angle_gamma   90.00
#
_symmetry.space_group_name_H-M   'P 1'
#
loop_
_entity.id
_entity.type
_entity.pdbx_description
1 polymer ?
#
loop_
_entity_poly.entity_id
_entity_poly.type
_entity_poly.pdbx_seq_one_letter_code
_entity_poly.pdbx_strand_id
1 'polypeptide(L)'
;MANDTVMNASDTSSPPSSAKAKRRKTTAKLTICTFLFLILIETNEHVYQVSDDGTTNSQHITWHVPDYSYTISDNVKKEYKQWHLKARHLSQLDLIPSNWTPAVNWKNHPAERSDRFPSVEERLRYYMGKWYNASVPMYGSQFERDTFIQRKTTRQYGTFSDILVNLYNLDKEKLTDCYNNKKELHVMAPYCRDYMDLAILHSEGSANVIHNIGDGLPTYVPEEIVKYPMFNKVRPLCDDNRNSVFVNKICHNKKRVEPILLPLNRKRHFGVASLVPENDIQWEEKMPKAVWRGQYGKTDKSHNGSDIDNTHDIKYALVSKHLNSSLVDAKFSRHADSAPPLMAGSYLDMKDQLRYKYIISIEGNDVSSGLKWMLFSNSIVLAPSFTWEGWAMEGLLEPHVHYLPLKEDMSNVEEMIAWAEDHPNEVQLIRERSTVFIHDLLFHPEAIHDEREVIQGIMERFEHNFGSRGSTKQLHPLEIDWESNSHPTDRGHRFPSVEERVQYYMGRWYDNNNSMFMKRSNVQQLATLYPDTVVTDAPFIASGHVLTQCAMPNSTFTQDVRRLCRESLTEFDERSTADLKSNAFNRLRKTERGEGIKLASMSSWRSDGKGMKESKRVILDDSVRIISVGSPPKDTQVPIFAQSRDVDGDNEGSAILWPFGMDLNNSVMTGIVEKADTNFRSKEADAVLARDSRTDYESLRELLSHRYLVTTGERTSSDVLEALLLSQSIVLMPNERQSTSWLMETALKPYVHFVPIKRDHSDIAAQMQWCENNLEAARKISERASLYVHDMLFDAKAGKDNEEIRFRIMERYLDLYG
;
A
#
# COMPACT_ATOMS: atom_id res chain seq x y z
N MET A 1 -53.98 10.86 51.51
CA MET A 1 -53.07 11.64 52.38
C MET A 1 -52.12 12.35 51.43
N ALA A 2 -52.08 13.68 51.30
CA ALA A 2 -52.15 14.74 52.32
C ALA A 2 -50.90 14.77 53.22
N ASN A 3 -50.21 15.91 53.44
CA ASN A 3 -50.44 17.28 52.95
C ASN A 3 -49.13 18.11 53.00
N ASP A 4 -49.08 19.19 52.20
CA ASP A 4 -48.46 20.53 52.44
C ASP A 4 -46.95 20.64 52.85
N THR A 5 -46.25 21.78 52.82
CA THR A 5 -46.57 23.23 52.64
C THR A 5 -45.32 23.87 51.96
N VAL A 6 -45.33 24.74 50.92
CA VAL A 6 -45.77 26.18 50.86
C VAL A 6 -44.98 27.04 51.87
N MET A 7 -44.41 28.23 51.62
CA MET A 7 -44.61 29.43 50.75
C MET A 7 -43.19 30.06 50.46
N ASN A 8 -42.85 31.06 49.62
CA ASN A 8 -43.36 31.87 48.48
C ASN A 8 -42.09 32.56 47.85
N ALA A 9 -41.97 33.28 46.72
CA ALA A 9 -42.78 33.89 45.64
C ALA A 9 -42.58 35.42 45.53
N SER A 10 -42.16 35.93 44.35
CA SER A 10 -42.51 37.25 43.72
C SER A 10 -41.44 37.73 42.69
N ASP A 11 -41.74 38.45 41.60
CA ASP A 11 -42.90 38.37 40.68
C ASP A 11 -42.65 39.13 39.34
N THR A 12 -43.56 38.97 38.37
CA THR A 12 -43.93 39.89 37.27
C THR A 12 -43.03 40.14 36.03
N SER A 13 -43.54 39.63 34.89
CA SER A 13 -43.86 40.39 33.65
C SER A 13 -42.85 40.57 32.49
N SER A 14 -43.42 40.79 31.29
CA SER A 14 -42.80 41.04 29.97
C SER A 14 -43.90 41.53 28.99
N PRO A 15 -43.66 41.85 27.69
CA PRO A 15 -42.54 42.49 26.99
C PRO A 15 -43.02 43.88 26.43
N PRO A 16 -43.10 44.23 25.11
CA PRO A 16 -42.17 44.17 23.97
C PRO A 16 -41.95 45.51 23.17
N SER A 17 -41.08 45.45 22.15
CA SER A 17 -41.23 46.05 20.78
C SER A 17 -40.55 47.36 20.33
N SER A 18 -40.03 47.28 19.08
CA SER A 18 -40.06 48.30 18.00
C SER A 18 -38.89 49.29 17.76
N ALA A 19 -38.86 49.78 16.50
CA ALA A 19 -38.29 51.04 15.97
C ALA A 19 -36.76 51.25 15.73
N LYS A 20 -36.35 50.96 14.48
CA LYS A 20 -35.57 51.82 13.54
C LYS A 20 -34.95 53.14 14.08
N ALA A 21 -33.66 53.42 13.80
CA ALA A 21 -33.24 54.32 12.68
C ALA A 21 -31.77 54.87 12.71
N LYS A 22 -31.24 55.07 11.48
CA LYS A 22 -30.30 56.14 11.02
C LYS A 22 -28.89 56.34 11.64
N ARG A 23 -27.89 55.94 10.85
CA ARG A 23 -26.77 56.76 10.31
C ARG A 23 -26.17 57.89 11.19
N ARG A 24 -24.84 57.86 11.30
CA ARG A 24 -23.99 58.96 10.81
C ARG A 24 -22.69 58.44 10.19
N LYS A 25 -22.23 59.09 9.11
CA LYS A 25 -20.89 58.92 8.54
C LYS A 25 -19.96 59.96 9.17
N THR A 26 -18.69 59.62 9.35
CA THR A 26 -17.59 60.59 9.30
C THR A 26 -16.47 59.97 8.47
N THR A 27 -15.82 60.76 7.61
CA THR A 27 -14.85 60.28 6.61
C THR A 27 -13.47 60.85 6.91
N ALA A 28 -12.43 60.02 6.81
CA ALA A 28 -11.04 60.48 6.68
C ALA A 28 -10.27 59.52 5.76
N LYS A 29 -9.50 60.06 4.81
CA LYS A 29 -8.55 59.34 3.94
C LYS A 29 -7.18 59.99 4.09
N LEU A 30 -6.14 59.19 4.32
CA LEU A 30 -4.75 59.35 3.80
C LEU A 30 -3.99 58.06 4.22
N THR A 31 -3.85 57.01 3.39
CA THR A 31 -3.07 56.82 2.14
C THR A 31 -1.56 56.60 2.38
N ILE A 32 -0.99 55.61 1.64
CA ILE A 32 0.43 55.25 1.45
C ILE A 32 0.99 54.13 2.36
N CYS A 33 1.12 52.93 1.75
CA CYS A 33 2.18 51.89 1.81
C CYS A 33 2.78 51.41 3.16
N THR A 34 3.21 50.15 3.35
CA THR A 34 3.53 49.08 2.37
C THR A 34 3.42 47.67 3.01
N PHE A 35 3.32 46.64 2.16
CA PHE A 35 3.44 45.20 2.43
C PHE A 35 2.37 44.49 3.28
N LEU A 36 2.09 43.26 2.86
CA LEU A 36 1.02 42.34 3.27
C LEU A 36 1.57 40.90 3.18
N PHE A 37 0.74 39.88 3.44
CA PHE A 37 1.03 38.45 3.70
C PHE A 37 1.32 38.16 5.19
N LEU A 38 0.63 37.23 5.86
CA LEU A 38 -0.40 36.25 5.44
C LEU A 38 -1.34 35.94 6.63
N ILE A 39 -2.66 35.81 6.41
CA ILE A 39 -3.55 34.92 7.19
C ILE A 39 -4.98 34.81 6.59
N LEU A 40 -5.44 33.56 6.43
CA LEU A 40 -6.83 33.04 6.29
C LEU A 40 -7.78 33.44 5.12
N ILE A 41 -8.28 32.39 4.46
CA ILE A 41 -9.66 32.11 3.98
C ILE A 41 -10.34 33.10 3.02
N GLU A 42 -10.49 32.66 1.77
CA GLU A 42 -11.67 32.86 0.89
C GLU A 42 -11.93 31.47 0.24
N THR A 43 -13.10 30.81 0.14
CA THR A 43 -14.51 31.17 -0.16
C THR A 43 -14.74 31.75 -1.55
N ASN A 44 -15.34 30.96 -2.44
CA ASN A 44 -15.74 31.36 -3.79
C ASN A 44 -16.75 32.51 -3.78
N GLU A 45 -16.37 33.69 -4.27
CA GLU A 45 -17.31 34.65 -4.89
C GLU A 45 -16.75 35.16 -6.22
N HIS A 46 -17.63 35.39 -7.20
CA HIS A 46 -17.23 35.87 -8.53
C HIS A 46 -17.14 37.40 -8.55
N VAL A 47 -15.94 37.94 -8.78
CA VAL A 47 -15.74 39.37 -9.05
C VAL A 47 -15.69 39.61 -10.55
N TYR A 48 -16.75 40.23 -11.09
CA TYR A 48 -16.75 40.78 -12.45
C TYR A 48 -16.21 42.22 -12.43
N GLN A 49 -15.25 42.53 -13.30
CA GLN A 49 -14.97 43.92 -13.71
C GLN A 49 -15.48 44.15 -15.13
N VAL A 50 -15.95 45.37 -15.39
CA VAL A 50 -16.44 45.84 -16.69
C VAL A 50 -15.53 46.96 -17.17
N SER A 51 -15.14 46.93 -18.45
CA SER A 51 -14.48 48.04 -19.16
C SER A 51 -15.47 48.70 -20.14
N ASP A 52 -15.29 50.00 -20.38
CA ASP A 52 -16.23 50.85 -21.11
C ASP A 52 -16.19 50.69 -22.66
N ASP A 53 -15.71 49.57 -23.18
CA ASP A 53 -15.48 49.30 -24.61
C ASP A 53 -16.29 48.13 -25.20
N GLY A 54 -17.15 47.48 -24.42
CA GLY A 54 -18.32 46.73 -24.92
C GLY A 54 -18.05 45.44 -25.73
N THR A 55 -16.81 45.04 -25.94
CA THR A 55 -16.44 43.83 -26.70
C THR A 55 -15.84 42.74 -25.81
N THR A 56 -16.59 41.67 -25.57
CA THR A 56 -16.15 40.53 -24.75
C THR A 56 -15.15 39.63 -25.49
N ASN A 57 -13.88 40.01 -25.52
CA ASN A 57 -12.79 39.13 -25.92
C ASN A 57 -12.47 38.14 -24.78
N SER A 58 -12.86 36.88 -24.94
CA SER A 58 -12.55 35.80 -24.01
C SER A 58 -11.08 35.34 -24.16
N GLN A 59 -10.13 36.15 -23.69
CA GLN A 59 -8.78 35.66 -23.46
C GLN A 59 -8.80 34.67 -22.29
N HIS A 60 -8.79 33.38 -22.61
CA HIS A 60 -8.51 32.33 -21.65
C HIS A 60 -7.09 32.53 -21.10
N ILE A 61 -6.97 33.15 -19.93
CA ILE A 61 -5.79 32.97 -19.08
C ILE A 61 -5.89 31.56 -18.50
N THR A 62 -5.50 30.58 -19.31
CA THR A 62 -5.15 29.26 -18.82
C THR A 62 -3.98 29.42 -17.88
N TRP A 63 -4.22 29.19 -16.59
CA TRP A 63 -3.14 28.85 -15.67
C TRP A 63 -2.52 27.54 -16.18
N HIS A 64 -1.44 27.67 -16.96
CA HIS A 64 -0.55 26.55 -17.24
C HIS A 64 0.17 26.18 -15.95
N VAL A 65 -0.53 25.42 -15.10
CA VAL A 65 0.12 24.38 -14.31
C VAL A 65 0.92 23.55 -15.31
N PRO A 66 2.25 23.39 -15.15
CA PRO A 66 3.02 22.60 -16.09
C PRO A 66 2.49 21.16 -16.14
N ASP A 67 2.04 20.72 -17.32
CA ASP A 67 1.51 19.38 -17.56
C ASP A 67 2.62 18.33 -17.52
N TYR A 68 3.14 18.08 -16.32
CA TYR A 68 3.89 16.87 -16.01
C TYR A 68 2.90 15.69 -15.89
N SER A 69 2.38 15.26 -17.04
CA SER A 69 1.80 13.93 -17.18
C SER A 69 2.89 12.89 -16.90
N TYR A 70 2.66 12.02 -15.94
CA TYR A 70 3.51 10.85 -15.79
C TYR A 70 3.34 9.98 -17.05
N THR A 71 4.46 9.53 -17.62
CA THR A 71 4.52 8.73 -18.83
C THR A 71 5.53 7.62 -18.60
N ILE A 72 5.13 6.36 -18.79
CA ILE A 72 5.99 5.18 -18.60
C ILE A 72 7.04 5.16 -19.71
N SER A 73 8.30 4.83 -19.39
CA SER A 73 9.39 4.85 -20.38
C SER A 73 9.18 3.83 -21.51
N ASP A 74 9.80 4.10 -22.67
CA ASP A 74 9.80 3.16 -23.80
C ASP A 74 10.42 1.81 -23.43
N ASN A 75 11.34 1.76 -22.45
CA ASN A 75 11.94 0.52 -21.99
C ASN A 75 10.93 -0.33 -21.20
N VAL A 76 10.19 0.27 -20.27
CA VAL A 76 9.13 -0.43 -19.52
C VAL A 76 7.94 -0.75 -20.42
N LYS A 77 7.57 0.12 -21.36
CA LYS A 77 6.55 -0.17 -22.39
C LYS A 77 6.96 -1.36 -23.28
N LYS A 78 8.25 -1.51 -23.59
CA LYS A 78 8.81 -2.65 -24.33
C LYS A 78 8.83 -3.94 -23.50
N GLU A 79 9.24 -3.90 -22.23
CA GLU A 79 9.14 -5.05 -21.31
C GLU A 79 7.68 -5.51 -21.19
N TYR A 80 6.76 -4.57 -20.93
CA TYR A 80 5.34 -4.87 -20.78
C TYR A 80 4.72 -5.44 -22.07
N LYS A 81 5.08 -4.93 -23.25
CA LYS A 81 4.61 -5.48 -24.54
C LYS A 81 5.01 -6.96 -24.71
N GLN A 82 6.22 -7.34 -24.31
CA GLN A 82 6.68 -8.74 -24.33
C GLN A 82 5.96 -9.59 -23.26
N TRP A 83 5.79 -9.05 -22.05
CA TRP A 83 5.09 -9.73 -20.97
C TRP A 83 3.61 -9.97 -21.28
N HIS A 84 2.87 -8.97 -21.77
CA HIS A 84 1.43 -9.06 -22.06
C HIS A 84 1.11 -10.16 -23.07
N LEU A 85 1.90 -10.28 -24.14
CA LEU A 85 1.83 -11.39 -25.10
C LEU A 85 2.00 -12.75 -24.42
N LYS A 86 3.01 -12.88 -23.55
CA LYS A 86 3.26 -14.09 -22.74
C LYS A 86 2.12 -14.35 -21.75
N ALA A 87 1.56 -13.33 -21.12
CA ALA A 87 0.48 -13.42 -20.15
C ALA A 87 -0.83 -13.91 -20.79
N ARG A 88 -1.16 -13.46 -22.01
CA ARG A 88 -2.30 -13.95 -22.80
C ARG A 88 -2.13 -15.41 -23.21
N HIS A 89 -0.96 -15.80 -23.70
CA HIS A 89 -0.67 -17.20 -24.05
C HIS A 89 -0.75 -18.11 -22.81
N LEU A 90 -0.14 -17.71 -21.68
CA LEU A 90 -0.27 -18.40 -20.40
C LEU A 90 -1.70 -18.36 -19.82
N SER A 91 -2.57 -17.50 -20.35
CA SER A 91 -4.00 -17.45 -20.04
C SER A 91 -4.86 -18.25 -21.00
N GLN A 92 -4.29 -18.85 -22.05
CA GLN A 92 -5.01 -19.56 -23.11
C GLN A 92 -5.98 -18.68 -23.92
N LEU A 93 -5.79 -17.36 -23.91
CA LEU A 93 -6.63 -16.43 -24.67
C LEU A 93 -6.47 -16.58 -26.19
N ASP A 94 -5.30 -17.04 -26.64
CA ASP A 94 -4.92 -17.04 -28.05
C ASP A 94 -5.07 -18.45 -28.69
N LEU A 95 -6.08 -19.22 -28.24
CA LEU A 95 -6.37 -20.58 -28.73
C LEU A 95 -7.45 -20.66 -29.83
N ILE A 96 -8.03 -19.54 -30.27
CA ILE A 96 -9.03 -19.57 -31.35
C ILE A 96 -8.37 -20.02 -32.67
N PRO A 97 -8.95 -20.98 -33.42
CA PRO A 97 -8.42 -21.38 -34.73
C PRO A 97 -8.37 -20.22 -35.72
N SER A 98 -7.25 -20.03 -36.42
CA SER A 98 -7.01 -18.88 -37.32
C SER A 98 -7.98 -18.74 -38.51
N ASN A 99 -8.80 -19.76 -38.76
CA ASN A 99 -9.82 -19.82 -39.81
C ASN A 99 -11.26 -19.76 -39.27
N TRP A 100 -11.46 -19.65 -37.96
CA TRP A 100 -12.78 -19.54 -37.36
C TRP A 100 -13.28 -18.10 -37.38
N THR A 101 -14.59 -17.92 -37.56
CA THR A 101 -15.29 -16.64 -37.43
C THR A 101 -16.57 -16.84 -36.62
N PRO A 102 -17.00 -15.83 -35.84
CA PRO A 102 -18.23 -15.92 -35.07
C PRO A 102 -19.44 -15.97 -36.02
N ALA A 103 -20.49 -16.70 -35.62
CA ALA A 103 -21.72 -16.89 -36.38
C ALA A 103 -22.62 -15.63 -36.31
N VAL A 104 -22.14 -14.54 -36.89
CA VAL A 104 -22.72 -13.19 -36.81
C VAL A 104 -23.03 -12.67 -38.21
N ASN A 105 -24.27 -12.26 -38.47
CA ASN A 105 -24.57 -11.46 -39.65
C ASN A 105 -24.11 -10.02 -39.42
N TRP A 106 -22.85 -9.72 -39.77
CA TRP A 106 -22.23 -8.39 -39.59
C TRP A 106 -23.00 -7.22 -40.22
N LYS A 107 -23.96 -7.45 -41.12
CA LYS A 107 -24.86 -6.41 -41.65
C LYS A 107 -25.88 -5.87 -40.64
N ASN A 108 -26.11 -6.59 -39.54
CA ASN A 108 -27.02 -6.20 -38.47
C ASN A 108 -26.39 -5.23 -37.44
N HIS A 109 -25.09 -4.96 -37.56
CA HIS A 109 -24.28 -4.23 -36.57
C HIS A 109 -23.47 -3.13 -37.26
N PRO A 110 -23.04 -2.06 -36.54
CA PRO A 110 -22.10 -1.09 -37.09
C PRO A 110 -20.81 -1.76 -37.60
N ALA A 111 -20.37 -1.38 -38.80
CA ALA A 111 -19.16 -1.92 -39.41
C ALA A 111 -17.91 -1.47 -38.63
N GLU A 112 -17.85 -0.18 -38.30
CA GLU A 112 -16.79 0.38 -37.47
C GLU A 112 -16.94 -0.05 -36.00
N ARG A 113 -15.84 -0.49 -35.41
CA ARG A 113 -15.81 -0.97 -34.02
C ARG A 113 -16.08 0.14 -33.00
N SER A 114 -15.65 1.38 -33.29
CA SER A 114 -15.90 2.58 -32.48
C SER A 114 -17.38 2.79 -32.16
N ASP A 115 -18.26 2.42 -33.10
CA ASP A 115 -19.68 2.77 -33.08
C ASP A 115 -20.50 1.76 -32.24
N ARG A 116 -19.84 0.71 -31.72
CA ARG A 116 -20.46 -0.41 -31.01
C ARG A 116 -19.59 -1.02 -29.90
N PHE A 117 -18.38 -0.52 -29.65
CA PHE A 117 -17.53 -0.97 -28.54
C PHE A 117 -16.68 0.19 -28.00
N PRO A 118 -16.61 0.40 -26.66
CA PRO A 118 -15.91 1.55 -26.08
C PRO A 118 -14.44 1.66 -26.48
N SER A 119 -13.98 2.89 -26.71
CA SER A 119 -12.57 3.21 -26.97
C SER A 119 -11.63 2.88 -25.79
N VAL A 120 -10.32 3.04 -26.01
CA VAL A 120 -9.29 2.91 -24.96
C VAL A 120 -9.52 3.92 -23.83
N GLU A 121 -9.81 5.18 -24.17
CA GLU A 121 -10.03 6.28 -23.21
C GLU A 121 -11.34 6.11 -22.41
N GLU A 122 -12.40 5.64 -23.06
CA GLU A 122 -13.66 5.33 -22.36
C GLU A 122 -13.48 4.18 -21.38
N ARG A 123 -12.77 3.10 -21.77
CA ARG A 123 -12.43 1.99 -20.85
C ARG A 123 -11.49 2.40 -19.73
N LEU A 124 -10.52 3.28 -19.99
CA LEU A 124 -9.66 3.86 -18.96
C LEU A 124 -10.48 4.56 -17.88
N ARG A 125 -11.39 5.48 -18.29
CA ARG A 125 -12.34 6.14 -17.38
C ARG A 125 -13.25 5.13 -16.68
N TYR A 126 -13.75 4.14 -17.42
CA TYR A 126 -14.64 3.11 -16.90
C TYR A 126 -14.00 2.30 -15.78
N TYR A 127 -12.81 1.74 -16.00
CA TYR A 127 -12.14 0.86 -15.04
C TYR A 127 -11.57 1.59 -13.83
N MET A 128 -11.12 2.84 -13.98
CA MET A 128 -10.72 3.68 -12.84
C MET A 128 -11.92 4.25 -12.06
N GLY A 129 -13.07 4.47 -12.71
CA GLY A 129 -14.24 5.08 -12.09
C GLY A 129 -13.91 6.47 -11.50
N LYS A 130 -14.36 6.74 -10.26
CA LYS A 130 -14.07 8.02 -9.58
C LYS A 130 -12.58 8.34 -9.46
N TRP A 131 -11.71 7.34 -9.45
CA TRP A 131 -10.26 7.52 -9.33
C TRP A 131 -9.60 8.07 -10.60
N TYR A 132 -10.30 8.15 -11.73
CA TYR A 132 -9.79 8.80 -12.94
C TYR A 132 -9.57 10.31 -12.75
N ASN A 133 -10.40 10.99 -11.91
CA ASN A 133 -10.33 12.43 -11.65
C ASN A 133 -10.08 12.79 -10.17
N ALA A 134 -9.94 11.81 -9.28
CA ALA A 134 -9.55 12.04 -7.89
C ALA A 134 -8.03 12.10 -7.76
N SER A 135 -7.54 12.90 -6.81
CA SER A 135 -6.14 12.89 -6.37
C SER A 135 -6.10 12.79 -4.85
N VAL A 136 -5.25 11.89 -4.33
CA VAL A 136 -5.00 11.71 -2.90
C VAL A 136 -3.55 11.23 -2.74
N PRO A 137 -2.71 11.84 -1.87
CA PRO A 137 -1.33 11.42 -1.71
C PRO A 137 -1.23 9.98 -1.18
N MET A 138 -0.77 9.04 -2.02
CA MET A 138 -0.50 7.66 -1.62
C MET A 138 0.96 7.50 -1.14
N TYR A 139 1.48 8.48 -0.42
CA TYR A 139 2.87 8.55 0.01
C TYR A 139 3.03 9.42 1.27
N GLY A 140 4.16 9.22 1.95
CA GLY A 140 4.54 9.96 3.16
C GLY A 140 3.68 9.67 4.39
N SER A 141 4.01 10.35 5.50
CA SER A 141 3.64 9.91 6.85
C SER A 141 2.14 9.75 7.13
N GLN A 142 1.25 10.43 6.41
CA GLN A 142 -0.20 10.25 6.57
C GLN A 142 -0.67 8.92 5.97
N PHE A 143 -0.34 8.67 4.69
CA PHE A 143 -0.59 7.39 4.04
C PHE A 143 0.04 6.23 4.82
N GLU A 144 1.27 6.43 5.32
CA GLU A 144 1.95 5.44 6.15
C GLU A 144 1.24 5.17 7.47
N ARG A 145 0.69 6.19 8.15
CA ARG A 145 -0.13 6.00 9.36
C ARG A 145 -1.40 5.21 9.07
N ASP A 146 -2.15 5.61 8.04
CA ASP A 146 -3.42 5.00 7.66
C ASP A 146 -3.27 3.53 7.22
N THR A 147 -2.11 3.18 6.66
CA THR A 147 -1.83 1.84 6.12
C THR A 147 -0.90 0.98 6.99
N PHE A 148 -0.27 1.54 8.04
CA PHE A 148 0.77 0.91 8.88
C PHE A 148 0.45 -0.53 9.32
N ILE A 149 -0.77 -0.73 9.84
CA ILE A 149 -1.29 -2.00 10.36
C ILE A 149 -1.18 -3.12 9.32
N GLN A 150 -1.32 -2.77 8.04
CA GLN A 150 -1.43 -3.69 6.91
C GLN A 150 -0.09 -3.97 6.19
N ARG A 151 1.05 -3.39 6.61
CA ARG A 151 2.40 -3.70 6.06
C ARG A 151 2.73 -5.20 6.21
N LYS A 152 2.40 -6.02 5.21
CA LYS A 152 2.67 -7.47 5.15
C LYS A 152 2.89 -7.90 3.70
N THR A 153 4.00 -8.56 3.42
CA THR A 153 4.31 -9.06 2.08
C THR A 153 3.45 -10.26 1.69
N THR A 154 3.39 -10.60 0.40
CA THR A 154 2.61 -11.73 -0.14
C THR A 154 2.96 -13.10 0.45
N ARG A 155 4.14 -13.28 1.07
CA ARG A 155 4.51 -14.51 1.83
C ARG A 155 3.97 -14.53 3.28
N GLN A 156 3.54 -13.41 3.83
CA GLN A 156 3.17 -13.27 5.26
C GLN A 156 1.68 -13.53 5.56
N TYR A 157 0.84 -13.64 4.55
CA TYR A 157 -0.51 -14.17 4.69
C TYR A 157 -0.51 -15.66 4.33
N GLY A 158 -1.15 -16.48 5.18
CA GLY A 158 -1.50 -17.85 4.80
C GLY A 158 -2.57 -17.86 3.71
N THR A 159 -2.96 -19.05 3.24
CA THR A 159 -3.85 -19.29 2.08
C THR A 159 -5.29 -18.73 2.16
N PHE A 160 -5.62 -17.92 3.18
CA PHE A 160 -6.94 -17.35 3.43
C PHE A 160 -6.82 -15.92 4.03
N SER A 161 -6.71 -14.91 3.16
CA SER A 161 -6.79 -13.50 3.55
C SER A 161 -7.52 -12.69 2.49
N ASP A 162 -8.72 -12.24 2.82
CA ASP A 162 -9.59 -11.48 1.91
C ASP A 162 -9.09 -10.05 1.67
N ILE A 163 -7.92 -9.69 2.21
CA ILE A 163 -7.19 -8.42 2.04
C ILE A 163 -5.71 -8.75 1.96
N LEU A 164 -5.05 -8.23 0.93
CA LEU A 164 -3.61 -8.34 0.70
C LEU A 164 -3.07 -6.97 0.33
N VAL A 165 -2.46 -6.29 1.30
CA VAL A 165 -1.96 -4.91 1.16
C VAL A 165 -0.43 -4.95 1.06
N ASN A 166 0.08 -5.23 -0.14
CA ASN A 166 1.52 -5.18 -0.40
C ASN A 166 1.98 -3.73 -0.60
N LEU A 167 2.32 -3.07 0.50
CA LEU A 167 2.46 -1.60 0.55
C LEU A 167 3.62 -0.98 -0.22
N TYR A 168 4.64 -1.76 -0.59
CA TYR A 168 5.80 -1.32 -1.36
C TYR A 168 6.24 -2.45 -2.29
N ASN A 169 6.63 -2.09 -3.52
CA ASN A 169 7.14 -2.96 -4.58
C ASN A 169 6.42 -4.31 -4.80
N LEU A 170 5.71 -4.41 -5.93
CA LEU A 170 5.33 -5.70 -6.50
C LEU A 170 6.59 -6.39 -7.06
N ASP A 171 7.30 -7.11 -6.21
CA ASP A 171 8.55 -7.81 -6.55
C ASP A 171 8.32 -8.83 -7.68
N LYS A 172 8.92 -8.56 -8.85
CA LYS A 172 8.83 -9.37 -10.07
C LYS A 172 9.39 -10.79 -9.89
N GLU A 173 10.36 -10.99 -8.98
CA GLU A 173 10.84 -12.32 -8.62
C GLU A 173 9.82 -13.07 -7.75
N LYS A 174 9.27 -12.43 -6.70
CA LYS A 174 8.30 -13.12 -5.80
C LYS A 174 6.95 -13.40 -6.47
N LEU A 175 6.53 -12.57 -7.41
CA LEU A 175 5.38 -12.86 -8.27
C LEU A 175 5.67 -14.05 -9.21
N THR A 176 6.90 -14.17 -9.71
CA THR A 176 7.36 -15.31 -10.51
C THR A 176 7.43 -16.60 -9.68
N ASP A 177 8.00 -16.57 -8.47
CA ASP A 177 7.98 -17.66 -7.48
C ASP A 177 6.54 -18.16 -7.26
N CYS A 178 5.63 -17.22 -6.93
CA CYS A 178 4.24 -17.52 -6.62
C CYS A 178 3.51 -18.15 -7.83
N TYR A 179 3.74 -17.63 -9.04
CA TYR A 179 3.17 -18.23 -10.25
C TYR A 179 3.74 -19.61 -10.56
N ASN A 180 5.02 -19.86 -10.27
CA ASN A 180 5.68 -21.14 -10.51
C ASN A 180 5.26 -22.22 -9.49
N ASN A 181 4.99 -21.85 -8.23
CA ASN A 181 4.55 -22.77 -7.17
C ASN A 181 3.06 -23.18 -7.28
N LYS A 182 2.66 -23.70 -8.44
CA LYS A 182 1.27 -24.06 -8.77
C LYS A 182 0.72 -25.22 -7.93
N LYS A 183 1.58 -26.00 -7.25
CA LYS A 183 1.19 -27.13 -6.40
C LYS A 183 0.68 -26.65 -5.03
N GLU A 184 1.40 -25.75 -4.39
CA GLU A 184 1.04 -25.24 -3.06
C GLU A 184 0.09 -24.03 -3.16
N LEU A 185 0.28 -23.19 -4.17
CA LEU A 185 -0.43 -21.92 -4.35
C LEU A 185 -1.45 -21.97 -5.50
N HIS A 186 -2.07 -23.11 -5.79
CA HIS A 186 -2.98 -23.34 -6.93
C HIS A 186 -3.99 -22.20 -7.19
N VAL A 187 -4.67 -21.70 -6.16
CA VAL A 187 -5.69 -20.64 -6.27
C VAL A 187 -5.07 -19.26 -6.50
N MET A 188 -3.85 -19.05 -6.01
CA MET A 188 -3.15 -17.76 -5.94
C MET A 188 -2.23 -17.51 -7.14
N ALA A 189 -1.60 -18.57 -7.67
CA ALA A 189 -0.67 -18.49 -8.79
C ALA A 189 -1.22 -17.75 -10.04
N PRO A 190 -2.49 -17.92 -10.46
CA PRO A 190 -3.06 -17.13 -11.56
C PRO A 190 -3.06 -15.62 -11.29
N TYR A 191 -3.38 -15.22 -10.05
CA TYR A 191 -3.35 -13.82 -9.65
C TYR A 191 -1.92 -13.27 -9.61
N CYS A 192 -0.95 -14.02 -9.06
CA CYS A 192 0.46 -13.60 -9.03
C CYS A 192 1.05 -13.36 -10.43
N ARG A 193 0.60 -14.13 -11.43
CA ARG A 193 0.92 -13.85 -12.84
C ARG A 193 0.30 -12.53 -13.30
N ASP A 194 -1.00 -12.33 -13.08
CA ASP A 194 -1.71 -11.16 -13.59
C ASP A 194 -1.26 -9.85 -12.90
N TYR A 195 -0.84 -9.92 -11.63
CA TYR A 195 -0.22 -8.79 -10.93
C TYR A 195 1.18 -8.40 -11.44
N MET A 196 1.81 -9.21 -12.30
CA MET A 196 3.04 -8.84 -12.99
C MET A 196 2.85 -7.63 -13.93
N ASP A 197 1.63 -7.42 -14.42
CA ASP A 197 1.29 -6.28 -15.28
C ASP A 197 1.57 -4.95 -14.56
N LEU A 198 1.07 -4.82 -13.33
CA LEU A 198 1.37 -3.69 -12.45
C LEU A 198 2.86 -3.65 -12.11
N ALA A 199 3.46 -4.79 -11.77
CA ALA A 199 4.86 -4.89 -11.34
C ALA A 199 5.87 -4.38 -12.38
N ILE A 200 5.54 -4.51 -13.67
CA ILE A 200 6.34 -3.95 -14.76
C ILE A 200 6.01 -2.46 -14.92
N LEU A 201 4.74 -2.10 -15.10
CA LEU A 201 4.32 -0.72 -15.41
C LEU A 201 4.57 0.30 -14.27
N HIS A 202 4.60 -0.16 -13.02
CA HIS A 202 4.92 0.64 -11.83
C HIS A 202 6.42 0.60 -11.47
N SER A 203 7.30 -0.06 -12.25
CA SER A 203 8.72 -0.18 -11.90
C SER A 203 9.52 1.14 -11.96
N GLU A 204 8.95 2.18 -12.57
CA GLU A 204 9.44 3.58 -12.56
C GLU A 204 8.49 4.52 -11.78
N GLY A 205 7.50 3.95 -11.07
CA GLY A 205 6.43 4.67 -10.39
C GLY A 205 6.75 5.07 -8.95
N SER A 206 5.82 5.82 -8.35
CA SER A 206 5.95 6.44 -7.02
C SER A 206 4.68 6.37 -6.16
N ALA A 207 3.53 6.05 -6.76
CA ALA A 207 2.26 5.88 -6.07
C ALA A 207 2.15 4.51 -5.41
N ASN A 208 2.12 4.42 -4.07
CA ASN A 208 2.06 3.11 -3.41
C ASN A 208 0.77 2.35 -3.77
N VAL A 209 0.93 1.13 -4.28
CA VAL A 209 -0.17 0.33 -4.85
C VAL A 209 -0.92 -0.44 -3.75
N ILE A 210 -2.16 -0.02 -3.43
CA ILE A 210 -3.09 -0.86 -2.67
C ILE A 210 -3.82 -1.79 -3.65
N HIS A 211 -3.95 -3.06 -3.29
CA HIS A 211 -4.62 -4.06 -4.12
C HIS A 211 -5.42 -5.08 -3.30
N ASN A 212 -6.16 -5.95 -3.97
CA ASN A 212 -6.87 -7.08 -3.38
C ASN A 212 -6.70 -8.34 -4.25
N ILE A 213 -6.55 -9.50 -3.61
CA ILE A 213 -6.29 -10.76 -4.32
C ILE A 213 -7.27 -11.84 -3.86
N GLY A 214 -8.32 -12.05 -4.64
CA GLY A 214 -9.37 -13.04 -4.37
C GLY A 214 -10.52 -12.95 -5.36
N ASP A 215 -11.61 -13.66 -5.04
CA ASP A 215 -12.93 -13.43 -5.65
C ASP A 215 -13.73 -12.48 -4.73
N GLY A 216 -14.43 -11.49 -5.27
CA GLY A 216 -15.26 -10.54 -4.52
C GLY A 216 -14.55 -9.28 -4.01
N LEU A 217 -15.18 -8.62 -3.03
CA LEU A 217 -14.59 -7.52 -2.27
C LEU A 217 -13.95 -8.00 -0.95
N PRO A 218 -12.98 -7.25 -0.41
CA PRO A 218 -12.41 -7.49 0.90
C PRO A 218 -13.42 -7.41 2.06
N THR A 219 -13.38 -8.40 2.95
CA THR A 219 -14.36 -8.59 4.05
C THR A 219 -14.33 -7.49 5.14
N TYR A 220 -13.21 -6.80 5.35
CA TYR A 220 -13.11 -5.72 6.35
C TYR A 220 -12.03 -4.68 5.99
N VAL A 221 -12.41 -3.60 5.30
CA VAL A 221 -11.49 -2.48 5.04
C VAL A 221 -11.66 -1.40 6.11
N PRO A 222 -10.59 -0.99 6.82
CA PRO A 222 -10.62 0.14 7.76
C PRO A 222 -11.04 1.45 7.08
N GLU A 223 -11.73 2.33 7.81
CA GLU A 223 -12.22 3.63 7.28
C GLU A 223 -11.08 4.48 6.71
N GLU A 224 -9.93 4.41 7.36
CA GLU A 224 -8.67 5.06 7.04
C GLU A 224 -8.16 4.67 5.64
N ILE A 225 -8.53 3.48 5.14
CA ILE A 225 -8.10 2.94 3.85
C ILE A 225 -9.15 3.16 2.74
N VAL A 226 -10.45 3.31 3.06
CA VAL A 226 -11.53 3.52 2.08
C VAL A 226 -11.34 4.80 1.24
N LYS A 227 -10.58 5.78 1.75
CA LYS A 227 -10.23 7.04 1.07
C LYS A 227 -9.12 6.93 0.01
N TYR A 228 -8.52 5.75 -0.18
CA TYR A 228 -7.47 5.49 -1.16
C TYR A 228 -7.94 4.56 -2.29
N PRO A 229 -7.44 4.70 -3.52
CA PRO A 229 -7.71 3.75 -4.58
C PRO A 229 -7.11 2.38 -4.26
N MET A 230 -7.78 1.33 -4.70
CA MET A 230 -7.37 -0.07 -4.54
C MET A 230 -7.61 -0.79 -5.86
N PHE A 231 -6.65 -1.59 -6.34
CA PHE A 231 -6.86 -2.46 -7.49
C PHE A 231 -7.57 -3.76 -7.10
N ASN A 232 -8.59 -4.19 -7.85
CA ASN A 232 -9.29 -5.46 -7.63
C ASN A 232 -9.80 -6.08 -8.94
N LYS A 233 -10.20 -7.35 -8.86
CA LYS A 233 -10.90 -8.09 -9.91
C LYS A 233 -12.30 -7.51 -10.21
N VAL A 234 -13.00 -7.04 -9.17
CA VAL A 234 -14.40 -6.57 -9.25
C VAL A 234 -14.70 -5.36 -8.36
N ARG A 235 -15.80 -4.66 -8.68
CA ARG A 235 -16.46 -3.64 -7.84
C ARG A 235 -17.99 -3.83 -7.89
N PRO A 236 -18.76 -3.44 -6.87
CA PRO A 236 -20.21 -3.65 -6.87
C PRO A 236 -20.91 -2.60 -7.75
N LEU A 237 -21.87 -3.06 -8.57
CA LEU A 237 -22.75 -2.22 -9.37
C LEU A 237 -23.77 -1.53 -8.45
N CYS A 238 -23.63 -0.21 -8.35
CA CYS A 238 -24.46 0.65 -7.51
C CYS A 238 -24.98 1.79 -8.39
N ASP A 239 -26.17 1.59 -8.92
CA ASP A 239 -26.79 2.48 -9.90
C ASP A 239 -28.19 2.84 -9.39
N ASP A 240 -28.28 4.01 -8.75
CA ASP A 240 -29.53 4.54 -8.19
C ASP A 240 -30.51 5.03 -9.29
N ASN A 241 -30.09 5.06 -10.56
CA ASN A 241 -30.87 5.58 -11.69
C ASN A 241 -31.44 4.48 -12.60
N ARG A 242 -30.98 3.23 -12.50
CA ARG A 242 -31.73 2.09 -13.07
C ARG A 242 -33.05 1.97 -12.32
N ASN A 243 -34.17 1.84 -13.03
CA ASN A 243 -35.48 1.49 -12.45
C ASN A 243 -35.50 0.00 -12.01
N SER A 244 -34.55 -0.33 -11.14
CA SER A 244 -34.30 -1.67 -10.61
C SER A 244 -35.16 -1.88 -9.38
N VAL A 245 -36.05 -2.87 -9.43
CA VAL A 245 -36.75 -3.37 -8.23
C VAL A 245 -35.75 -4.04 -7.26
N PHE A 246 -34.60 -4.48 -7.77
CA PHE A 246 -33.49 -5.00 -6.98
C PHE A 246 -32.62 -3.87 -6.39
N VAL A 247 -32.34 -3.99 -5.09
CA VAL A 247 -31.42 -3.12 -4.35
C VAL A 247 -30.15 -3.90 -4.01
N ASN A 248 -29.02 -3.53 -4.62
CA ASN A 248 -27.73 -4.12 -4.29
C ASN A 248 -27.31 -3.73 -2.86
N LYS A 249 -27.48 -4.65 -1.92
CA LYS A 249 -27.26 -4.47 -0.47
C LYS A 249 -25.85 -3.94 -0.13
N ILE A 250 -24.85 -4.23 -0.96
CA ILE A 250 -23.47 -3.77 -0.78
C ILE A 250 -23.38 -2.23 -0.93
N CYS A 251 -24.24 -1.63 -1.75
CA CYS A 251 -24.25 -0.21 -2.08
C CYS A 251 -24.74 0.70 -0.94
N HIS A 252 -25.59 0.18 -0.05
CA HIS A 252 -26.06 0.94 1.13
C HIS A 252 -25.03 1.01 2.27
N ASN A 253 -23.89 0.31 2.16
CA ASN A 253 -22.80 0.46 3.11
C ASN A 253 -22.05 1.78 2.87
N LYS A 254 -22.16 2.74 3.80
CA LYS A 254 -21.43 4.02 3.77
C LYS A 254 -19.90 3.89 3.74
N LYS A 255 -19.35 2.68 3.98
CA LYS A 255 -17.93 2.33 3.91
C LYS A 255 -17.57 1.51 2.65
N ARG A 256 -18.39 1.56 1.60
CA ARG A 256 -18.17 0.90 0.31
C ARG A 256 -16.79 1.25 -0.26
N VAL A 257 -16.01 0.23 -0.57
CA VAL A 257 -14.81 0.34 -1.41
C VAL A 257 -15.23 0.38 -2.88
N GLU A 258 -14.61 1.24 -3.66
CA GLU A 258 -14.75 1.28 -5.12
C GLU A 258 -13.38 1.00 -5.76
N PRO A 259 -13.06 -0.25 -6.11
CA PRO A 259 -11.78 -0.54 -6.74
C PRO A 259 -11.61 0.01 -8.16
N ILE A 260 -10.35 0.25 -8.53
CA ILE A 260 -9.88 0.27 -9.91
C ILE A 260 -9.85 -1.18 -10.40
N LEU A 261 -10.37 -1.43 -11.60
CA LEU A 261 -10.56 -2.79 -12.13
C LEU A 261 -9.35 -3.29 -12.91
N LEU A 262 -9.07 -4.59 -12.81
CA LEU A 262 -8.02 -5.30 -13.55
C LEU A 262 -8.48 -6.65 -14.10
N PRO A 263 -7.87 -7.13 -15.20
CA PRO A 263 -8.11 -8.47 -15.75
C PRO A 263 -7.38 -9.52 -14.89
N LEU A 264 -7.95 -9.85 -13.73
CA LEU A 264 -7.36 -10.82 -12.80
C LEU A 264 -7.95 -12.23 -12.98
N ASN A 265 -7.09 -13.23 -12.76
CA ASN A 265 -7.38 -14.65 -12.96
C ASN A 265 -7.78 -14.95 -14.41
N ARG A 266 -7.06 -14.36 -15.39
CA ARG A 266 -7.53 -14.27 -16.79
C ARG A 266 -7.87 -15.63 -17.41
N LYS A 267 -7.11 -16.69 -17.05
CA LYS A 267 -7.37 -18.06 -17.52
C LYS A 267 -8.76 -18.58 -17.15
N ARG A 268 -9.25 -18.27 -15.94
CA ARG A 268 -10.55 -18.74 -15.44
C ARG A 268 -11.73 -17.93 -16.00
N HIS A 269 -11.53 -16.64 -16.26
CA HIS A 269 -12.62 -15.71 -16.58
C HIS A 269 -12.72 -15.27 -18.05
N PHE A 270 -11.64 -15.37 -18.82
CA PHE A 270 -11.60 -14.97 -20.25
C PHE A 270 -11.01 -16.07 -21.15
N GLY A 271 -9.94 -16.74 -20.70
CA GLY A 271 -9.26 -17.83 -21.42
C GLY A 271 -10.06 -19.13 -21.63
N VAL A 272 -11.31 -19.18 -21.18
CA VAL A 272 -12.26 -20.26 -21.50
C VAL A 272 -13.08 -19.91 -22.76
N ALA A 273 -13.28 -18.63 -23.07
CA ALA A 273 -14.07 -18.21 -24.23
C ALA A 273 -13.39 -18.57 -25.57
N SER A 274 -12.05 -18.63 -25.59
CA SER A 274 -11.27 -19.10 -26.75
C SER A 274 -11.49 -20.57 -27.10
N LEU A 275 -12.11 -21.36 -26.22
CA LEU A 275 -12.44 -22.77 -26.45
C LEU A 275 -13.86 -22.97 -27.01
N VAL A 276 -14.72 -21.94 -27.01
CA VAL A 276 -16.08 -21.99 -27.59
C VAL A 276 -16.06 -22.42 -29.06
N PRO A 277 -15.17 -21.89 -29.94
CA PRO A 277 -15.04 -22.32 -31.34
C PRO A 277 -14.96 -23.82 -31.61
N GLU A 278 -14.37 -24.61 -30.70
CA GLU A 278 -14.15 -26.05 -30.86
C GLU A 278 -15.22 -26.93 -30.17
N ASN A 279 -16.09 -26.31 -29.36
CA ASN A 279 -17.00 -27.00 -28.46
C ASN A 279 -18.48 -26.62 -28.67
N ASP A 280 -18.75 -25.52 -29.36
CA ASP A 280 -20.11 -25.06 -29.66
C ASP A 280 -20.69 -25.69 -30.94
N ILE A 281 -22.00 -25.60 -31.09
CA ILE A 281 -22.79 -26.12 -32.23
C ILE A 281 -23.69 -25.01 -32.81
N GLN A 282 -24.32 -25.28 -33.96
CA GLN A 282 -25.24 -24.31 -34.56
C GLN A 282 -26.54 -24.18 -33.76
N TRP A 283 -27.22 -23.05 -33.87
CA TRP A 283 -28.42 -22.73 -33.08
C TRP A 283 -29.56 -23.72 -33.31
N GLU A 284 -29.69 -24.16 -34.55
CA GLU A 284 -30.70 -25.09 -35.06
C GLU A 284 -30.49 -26.52 -34.54
N GLU A 285 -29.26 -26.84 -34.09
CA GLU A 285 -28.87 -28.13 -33.53
C GLU A 285 -29.01 -28.18 -31.99
N LYS A 286 -29.22 -27.02 -31.34
CA LYS A 286 -29.30 -26.92 -29.88
C LYS A 286 -30.65 -27.39 -29.35
N MET A 287 -30.60 -28.05 -28.19
CA MET A 287 -31.77 -28.44 -27.43
C MET A 287 -32.58 -27.20 -27.00
N PRO A 288 -33.90 -27.12 -27.27
CA PRO A 288 -34.75 -25.99 -26.87
C PRO A 288 -35.10 -26.08 -25.38
N LYS A 289 -34.08 -25.88 -24.54
CA LYS A 289 -34.12 -25.95 -23.09
C LYS A 289 -33.09 -25.01 -22.47
N ALA A 290 -33.34 -24.58 -21.25
CA ALA A 290 -32.35 -23.93 -20.40
C ALA A 290 -31.54 -24.95 -19.59
N VAL A 291 -30.26 -24.65 -19.35
CA VAL A 291 -29.38 -25.44 -18.48
C VAL A 291 -28.75 -24.58 -17.38
N TRP A 292 -28.60 -25.17 -16.20
CA TRP A 292 -27.76 -24.65 -15.13
C TRP A 292 -27.09 -25.78 -14.36
N ARG A 293 -25.81 -25.58 -14.01
CA ARG A 293 -25.03 -26.43 -13.11
C ARG A 293 -24.22 -25.59 -12.15
N GLY A 294 -24.31 -25.89 -10.85
CA GLY A 294 -23.60 -25.11 -9.84
C GLY A 294 -23.40 -25.81 -8.50
N GLN A 295 -22.98 -25.02 -7.52
CA GLN A 295 -22.59 -25.47 -6.19
C GLN A 295 -23.75 -25.38 -5.18
N TYR A 296 -23.94 -26.45 -4.41
CA TYR A 296 -24.74 -26.44 -3.18
C TYR A 296 -23.93 -25.97 -1.97
N GLY A 297 -24.61 -25.45 -0.93
CA GLY A 297 -24.00 -25.23 0.39
C GLY A 297 -23.10 -23.98 0.54
N LYS A 298 -23.03 -23.08 -0.45
CA LYS A 298 -22.21 -21.83 -0.36
C LYS A 298 -22.79 -20.65 -1.14
N THR A 299 -23.74 -19.97 -0.53
CA THR A 299 -24.09 -18.57 -0.80
C THR A 299 -24.21 -17.86 0.53
N ASP A 300 -23.58 -16.69 0.62
CA ASP A 300 -23.26 -15.95 1.86
C ASP A 300 -22.80 -16.78 3.07
N LYS A 301 -21.47 -16.78 3.29
CA LYS A 301 -20.95 -16.83 4.66
C LYS A 301 -21.21 -15.49 5.37
N SER A 302 -22.47 -15.16 5.60
CA SER A 302 -22.81 -14.29 6.72
C SER A 302 -22.27 -14.95 8.02
N HIS A 303 -21.88 -14.16 9.01
CA HIS A 303 -20.84 -14.58 9.97
C HIS A 303 -21.20 -15.73 10.95
N ASN A 304 -22.43 -16.24 10.93
CA ASN A 304 -22.87 -17.37 11.77
C ASN A 304 -23.04 -18.63 10.93
N GLY A 305 -22.38 -19.72 11.35
CA GLY A 305 -22.51 -21.03 10.69
C GLY A 305 -23.78 -21.75 11.10
N SER A 306 -24.80 -21.70 10.25
CA SER A 306 -26.01 -22.54 10.29
C SER A 306 -26.42 -22.91 8.87
N ASP A 307 -27.25 -23.94 8.73
CA ASP A 307 -27.57 -24.59 7.46
C ASP A 307 -28.38 -23.73 6.47
N ILE A 308 -28.48 -24.20 5.20
CA ILE A 308 -29.37 -23.61 4.20
C ILE A 308 -30.82 -23.99 4.53
N ASP A 309 -31.44 -23.18 5.40
CA ASP A 309 -32.89 -23.13 5.62
C ASP A 309 -33.53 -21.95 4.84
N ASN A 310 -32.70 -21.04 4.32
CA ASN A 310 -33.14 -19.87 3.57
C ASN A 310 -33.56 -20.22 2.13
N THR A 311 -34.86 -20.39 1.94
CA THR A 311 -35.60 -20.40 0.66
C THR A 311 -35.39 -19.16 -0.24
N HIS A 312 -34.63 -18.18 0.24
CA HIS A 312 -34.31 -16.91 -0.42
C HIS A 312 -32.97 -16.93 -1.18
N ASP A 313 -32.23 -18.05 -1.19
CA ASP A 313 -31.08 -18.19 -2.07
C ASP A 313 -31.49 -18.34 -3.54
N ILE A 314 -30.87 -17.54 -4.41
CA ILE A 314 -31.18 -17.47 -5.84
C ILE A 314 -30.86 -18.77 -6.62
N LYS A 315 -29.90 -19.57 -6.16
CA LYS A 315 -29.53 -20.85 -6.78
C LYS A 315 -30.50 -21.95 -6.34
N TYR A 316 -30.87 -21.96 -5.06
CA TYR A 316 -31.95 -22.78 -4.52
C TYR A 316 -33.29 -22.46 -5.17
N ALA A 317 -33.63 -21.18 -5.36
CA ALA A 317 -34.86 -20.75 -6.03
C ALA A 317 -34.94 -21.30 -7.47
N LEU A 318 -33.84 -21.22 -8.24
CA LEU A 318 -33.76 -21.82 -9.57
C LEU A 318 -33.98 -23.34 -9.53
N VAL A 319 -33.19 -24.08 -8.74
CA VAL A 319 -33.23 -25.55 -8.76
C VAL A 319 -34.53 -26.10 -8.17
N SER A 320 -35.09 -25.48 -7.14
CA SER A 320 -36.30 -25.95 -6.45
C SER A 320 -37.59 -25.71 -7.24
N LYS A 321 -37.77 -24.52 -7.84
CA LYS A 321 -38.97 -24.20 -8.64
C LYS A 321 -39.04 -25.02 -9.92
N HIS A 322 -37.89 -25.29 -10.53
CA HIS A 322 -37.81 -25.93 -11.85
C HIS A 322 -37.54 -27.45 -11.79
N LEU A 323 -37.71 -28.09 -10.63
CA LEU A 323 -37.43 -29.52 -10.41
C LEU A 323 -38.08 -30.47 -11.43
N ASN A 324 -39.31 -30.16 -11.84
CA ASN A 324 -40.14 -30.94 -12.75
C ASN A 324 -40.32 -30.27 -14.12
N SER A 325 -39.55 -29.23 -14.43
CA SER A 325 -39.68 -28.50 -15.70
C SER A 325 -39.32 -29.39 -16.90
N SER A 326 -40.12 -29.30 -17.96
CA SER A 326 -39.76 -29.87 -19.26
C SER A 326 -38.76 -28.98 -20.02
N LEU A 327 -38.69 -27.69 -19.69
CA LEU A 327 -37.89 -26.66 -20.39
C LEU A 327 -36.57 -26.33 -19.68
N VAL A 328 -36.43 -26.58 -18.37
CA VAL A 328 -35.29 -26.13 -17.56
C VAL A 328 -34.59 -27.32 -16.87
N ASP A 329 -33.34 -27.61 -17.27
CA ASP A 329 -32.44 -28.53 -16.57
C ASP A 329 -31.49 -27.75 -15.63
N ALA A 330 -31.99 -27.37 -14.46
CA ALA A 330 -31.18 -26.77 -13.40
C ALA A 330 -30.95 -27.77 -12.25
N LYS A 331 -29.68 -28.07 -11.96
CA LYS A 331 -29.27 -28.99 -10.86
C LYS A 331 -27.98 -28.56 -10.17
N PHE A 332 -27.83 -28.93 -8.90
CA PHE A 332 -26.55 -28.85 -8.20
C PHE A 332 -25.65 -30.03 -8.58
N SER A 333 -24.44 -29.75 -9.06
CA SER A 333 -23.44 -30.77 -9.44
C SER A 333 -22.18 -30.72 -8.59
N ARG A 334 -21.92 -29.63 -7.85
CA ARG A 334 -20.77 -29.49 -6.97
C ARG A 334 -21.20 -29.50 -5.50
N HIS A 335 -20.64 -30.43 -4.73
CA HIS A 335 -21.16 -30.84 -3.41
C HIS A 335 -22.61 -31.35 -3.48
N ALA A 336 -22.94 -32.05 -4.58
CA ALA A 336 -24.26 -32.62 -4.82
C ALA A 336 -24.66 -33.67 -3.75
N ASP A 337 -23.68 -34.34 -3.13
CA ASP A 337 -23.89 -35.31 -2.04
C ASP A 337 -24.52 -34.70 -0.79
N SER A 338 -24.48 -33.36 -0.65
CA SER A 338 -25.11 -32.60 0.43
C SER A 338 -26.44 -31.97 0.02
N ALA A 339 -26.82 -32.03 -1.26
CA ALA A 339 -28.08 -31.50 -1.77
C ALA A 339 -29.20 -32.54 -1.65
N PRO A 340 -30.48 -32.13 -1.60
CA PRO A 340 -31.61 -33.06 -1.72
C PRO A 340 -31.50 -33.88 -3.03
N PRO A 341 -31.71 -35.21 -3.02
CA PRO A 341 -31.40 -36.06 -4.18
C PRO A 341 -32.08 -35.68 -5.51
N LEU A 342 -33.26 -35.03 -5.47
CA LEU A 342 -33.96 -34.54 -6.66
C LEU A 342 -33.36 -33.23 -7.23
N MET A 343 -32.64 -32.48 -6.41
CA MET A 343 -31.95 -31.23 -6.74
C MET A 343 -30.50 -31.47 -7.19
N ALA A 344 -29.93 -32.63 -6.85
CA ALA A 344 -28.63 -33.11 -7.33
C ALA A 344 -28.70 -33.50 -8.82
N GLY A 345 -27.58 -33.39 -9.53
CA GLY A 345 -27.44 -33.82 -10.93
C GLY A 345 -25.98 -33.98 -11.35
N SER A 346 -25.77 -34.58 -12.52
CA SER A 346 -24.42 -34.76 -13.07
C SER A 346 -23.71 -33.43 -13.30
N TYR A 347 -22.39 -33.43 -13.11
CA TYR A 347 -21.54 -32.38 -13.66
C TYR A 347 -21.66 -32.39 -15.20
N LEU A 348 -21.81 -31.22 -15.78
CA LEU A 348 -21.70 -30.97 -17.22
C LEU A 348 -20.50 -30.04 -17.42
N ASP A 349 -19.68 -30.30 -18.41
CA ASP A 349 -18.62 -29.36 -18.78
C ASP A 349 -19.16 -28.20 -19.65
N MET A 350 -18.28 -27.41 -20.25
CA MET A 350 -18.69 -26.34 -21.15
C MET A 350 -19.35 -26.89 -22.43
N LYS A 351 -18.82 -27.97 -23.01
CA LYS A 351 -19.31 -28.56 -24.26
C LYS A 351 -20.72 -29.11 -24.11
N ASP A 352 -20.99 -29.82 -23.01
CA ASP A 352 -22.33 -30.33 -22.71
C ASP A 352 -23.35 -29.19 -22.48
N GLN A 353 -22.93 -28.08 -21.85
CA GLN A 353 -23.81 -26.91 -21.66
C GLN A 353 -24.06 -26.14 -22.96
N LEU A 354 -23.08 -26.06 -23.87
CA LEU A 354 -23.22 -25.44 -25.19
C LEU A 354 -24.23 -26.16 -26.10
N ARG A 355 -24.65 -27.39 -25.77
CA ARG A 355 -25.72 -28.10 -26.49
C ARG A 355 -27.13 -27.55 -26.25
N TYR A 356 -27.30 -26.60 -25.33
CA TYR A 356 -28.58 -25.99 -24.97
C TYR A 356 -28.75 -24.62 -25.62
N LYS A 357 -29.96 -24.31 -26.12
CA LYS A 357 -30.28 -22.97 -26.65
C LYS A 357 -30.09 -21.88 -25.58
N TYR A 358 -30.40 -22.23 -24.33
CA TYR A 358 -30.52 -21.28 -23.24
C TYR A 358 -29.56 -21.69 -22.11
N ILE A 359 -28.73 -20.76 -21.63
CA ILE A 359 -27.77 -21.03 -20.53
C ILE A 359 -27.98 -19.98 -19.45
N ILE A 360 -28.22 -20.42 -18.21
CA ILE A 360 -28.49 -19.52 -17.10
C ILE A 360 -27.17 -19.13 -16.42
N SER A 361 -26.93 -17.84 -16.25
CA SER A 361 -25.78 -17.29 -15.53
C SER A 361 -26.23 -16.72 -14.18
N ILE A 362 -25.64 -17.18 -13.09
CA ILE A 362 -25.86 -16.67 -11.72
C ILE A 362 -24.50 -16.39 -11.10
N GLU A 363 -24.37 -15.24 -10.43
CA GLU A 363 -23.13 -14.80 -9.79
C GLU A 363 -22.74 -15.69 -8.58
N GLY A 364 -21.46 -15.71 -8.25
CA GLY A 364 -20.85 -16.51 -7.19
C GLY A 364 -20.61 -15.69 -5.92
N ASN A 365 -19.35 -15.64 -5.49
CA ASN A 365 -18.85 -14.59 -4.59
C ASN A 365 -18.68 -13.25 -5.34
N ASP A 366 -18.55 -13.34 -6.67
CA ASP A 366 -18.47 -12.24 -7.63
C ASP A 366 -19.00 -12.67 -9.01
N VAL A 367 -18.67 -11.91 -10.06
CA VAL A 367 -19.04 -12.18 -11.46
C VAL A 367 -18.92 -13.67 -11.84
N SER A 368 -19.97 -14.19 -12.48
CA SER A 368 -19.97 -15.56 -13.01
C SER A 368 -18.72 -15.81 -13.87
N SER A 369 -17.92 -16.81 -13.50
CA SER A 369 -16.76 -17.23 -14.30
C SER A 369 -17.16 -17.76 -15.68
N GLY A 370 -18.42 -18.17 -15.86
CA GLY A 370 -18.93 -18.68 -17.14
C GLY A 370 -19.40 -17.59 -18.11
N LEU A 371 -19.81 -16.42 -17.59
CA LEU A 371 -20.54 -15.40 -18.37
C LEU A 371 -19.89 -15.05 -19.71
N LYS A 372 -18.56 -14.95 -19.78
CA LYS A 372 -17.82 -14.55 -20.99
C LYS A 372 -17.91 -15.61 -22.09
N TRP A 373 -17.76 -16.90 -21.77
CA TRP A 373 -17.89 -17.96 -22.76
C TRP A 373 -19.36 -18.21 -23.12
N MET A 374 -20.29 -17.98 -22.18
CA MET A 374 -21.73 -18.07 -22.44
C MET A 374 -22.19 -16.98 -23.43
N LEU A 375 -21.80 -15.71 -23.21
CA LEU A 375 -22.12 -14.60 -24.12
C LEU A 375 -21.47 -14.74 -25.50
N PHE A 376 -20.28 -15.34 -25.57
CA PHE A 376 -19.54 -15.60 -26.82
C PHE A 376 -20.03 -16.84 -27.60
N SER A 377 -21.06 -17.53 -27.08
CA SER A 377 -21.60 -18.74 -27.70
C SER A 377 -22.82 -18.46 -28.57
N ASN A 378 -23.17 -19.44 -29.39
CA ASN A 378 -24.44 -19.52 -30.08
C ASN A 378 -25.64 -19.70 -29.14
N SER A 379 -25.49 -19.75 -27.81
CA SER A 379 -26.61 -19.85 -26.86
C SER A 379 -27.02 -18.49 -26.31
N ILE A 380 -28.31 -18.32 -26.03
CA ILE A 380 -28.83 -17.17 -25.27
C ILE A 380 -28.43 -17.30 -23.80
N VAL A 381 -27.88 -16.22 -23.24
CA VAL A 381 -27.70 -16.07 -21.80
C VAL A 381 -29.01 -15.61 -21.16
N LEU A 382 -29.42 -16.26 -20.08
CA LEU A 382 -30.43 -15.75 -19.16
C LEU A 382 -29.75 -15.41 -17.83
N ALA A 383 -29.98 -14.21 -17.30
CA ALA A 383 -29.32 -13.78 -16.07
C ALA A 383 -30.21 -12.84 -15.25
N PRO A 384 -30.12 -12.86 -13.90
CA PRO A 384 -30.55 -11.74 -13.07
C PRO A 384 -29.81 -10.45 -13.45
N SER A 385 -30.26 -9.32 -12.91
CA SER A 385 -29.47 -8.08 -12.99
C SER A 385 -28.09 -8.30 -12.34
N PHE A 386 -27.01 -7.99 -13.07
CA PHE A 386 -25.64 -8.15 -12.56
C PHE A 386 -25.42 -7.24 -11.35
N THR A 387 -24.84 -7.81 -10.29
CA THR A 387 -24.53 -7.08 -9.04
C THR A 387 -23.05 -6.70 -8.95
N TRP A 388 -22.22 -7.32 -9.79
CA TRP A 388 -20.78 -7.10 -9.88
C TRP A 388 -20.35 -6.57 -11.25
N GLU A 389 -19.39 -5.65 -11.19
CA GLU A 389 -18.68 -5.08 -12.32
C GLU A 389 -17.25 -5.63 -12.37
N GLY A 390 -16.73 -5.91 -13.56
CA GLY A 390 -15.38 -6.43 -13.78
C GLY A 390 -14.78 -6.00 -15.12
N TRP A 391 -13.74 -6.71 -15.57
CA TRP A 391 -13.06 -6.43 -16.85
C TRP A 391 -13.86 -6.89 -18.09
N ALA A 392 -15.11 -7.34 -17.94
CA ALA A 392 -16.01 -7.51 -19.09
C ALA A 392 -17.03 -6.38 -19.20
N MET A 393 -16.95 -5.34 -18.38
CA MET A 393 -17.91 -4.23 -18.39
C MET A 393 -19.36 -4.73 -18.26
N GLU A 394 -19.58 -5.63 -17.30
CA GLU A 394 -20.87 -6.21 -16.96
C GLU A 394 -21.98 -5.15 -16.75
N GLY A 395 -21.64 -3.94 -16.31
CA GLY A 395 -22.56 -2.81 -16.20
C GLY A 395 -23.09 -2.28 -17.54
N LEU A 396 -22.41 -2.55 -18.66
CA LEU A 396 -22.83 -2.22 -20.04
C LEU A 396 -23.69 -3.32 -20.69
N LEU A 397 -23.83 -4.49 -20.06
CA LEU A 397 -24.69 -5.56 -20.58
C LEU A 397 -26.16 -5.18 -20.36
N GLU A 398 -26.81 -4.76 -21.43
CA GLU A 398 -28.24 -4.41 -21.45
C GLU A 398 -29.17 -5.63 -21.65
N PRO A 399 -30.29 -5.74 -20.89
CA PRO A 399 -31.28 -6.80 -21.05
C PRO A 399 -32.10 -6.63 -22.34
N HIS A 400 -32.50 -7.75 -22.95
CA HIS A 400 -33.06 -7.84 -24.32
C HIS A 400 -32.16 -7.26 -25.43
N VAL A 401 -30.89 -6.94 -25.11
CA VAL A 401 -29.87 -6.50 -26.08
C VAL A 401 -28.71 -7.50 -26.11
N HIS A 402 -28.26 -7.99 -24.94
CA HIS A 402 -27.14 -8.94 -24.81
C HIS A 402 -27.52 -10.24 -24.05
N TYR A 403 -28.62 -10.24 -23.30
CA TYR A 403 -29.11 -11.39 -22.53
C TYR A 403 -30.61 -11.22 -22.21
N LEU A 404 -31.29 -12.27 -21.73
CA LEU A 404 -32.67 -12.19 -21.25
C LEU A 404 -32.74 -12.04 -19.72
N PRO A 405 -33.51 -11.06 -19.19
CA PRO A 405 -33.53 -10.76 -17.77
C PRO A 405 -34.34 -11.76 -16.94
N LEU A 406 -33.78 -12.22 -15.83
CA LEU A 406 -34.45 -13.04 -14.83
C LEU A 406 -34.80 -12.23 -13.58
N LYS A 407 -35.96 -12.54 -12.99
CA LYS A 407 -36.39 -12.11 -11.66
C LYS A 407 -35.53 -12.84 -10.61
N GLU A 408 -35.16 -12.19 -9.51
CA GLU A 408 -34.32 -12.80 -8.45
C GLU A 408 -34.90 -14.12 -7.90
N ASP A 409 -36.23 -14.20 -7.84
CA ASP A 409 -36.94 -15.37 -7.34
C ASP A 409 -37.03 -16.52 -8.38
N MET A 410 -36.48 -16.34 -9.59
CA MET A 410 -36.47 -17.31 -10.68
C MET A 410 -37.87 -17.73 -11.18
N SER A 411 -38.89 -16.89 -10.98
CA SER A 411 -40.26 -17.17 -11.46
C SER A 411 -40.44 -17.08 -12.98
N ASN A 412 -39.66 -16.24 -13.69
CA ASN A 412 -39.83 -15.99 -15.13
C ASN A 412 -38.93 -16.80 -16.06
N VAL A 413 -38.25 -17.86 -15.59
CA VAL A 413 -37.33 -18.62 -16.45
C VAL A 413 -38.07 -19.22 -17.66
N GLU A 414 -39.22 -19.85 -17.43
CA GLU A 414 -40.05 -20.41 -18.53
C GLU A 414 -40.76 -19.32 -19.35
N GLU A 415 -41.14 -18.20 -18.72
CA GLU A 415 -41.71 -17.00 -19.36
C GLU A 415 -40.73 -16.41 -20.41
N MET A 416 -39.44 -16.34 -20.08
CA MET A 416 -38.40 -15.85 -20.99
C MET A 416 -38.02 -16.87 -22.08
N ILE A 417 -38.13 -18.18 -21.81
CA ILE A 417 -37.96 -19.22 -22.84
C ILE A 417 -39.11 -19.16 -23.86
N ALA A 418 -40.36 -19.05 -23.39
CA ALA A 418 -41.53 -18.90 -24.27
C ALA A 418 -41.42 -17.63 -25.13
N TRP A 419 -41.10 -16.48 -24.51
CA TRP A 419 -40.84 -15.23 -25.23
C TRP A 419 -39.77 -15.41 -26.31
N ALA A 420 -38.69 -16.14 -26.02
CA ALA A 420 -37.58 -16.33 -26.94
C ALA A 420 -37.91 -17.23 -28.15
N GLU A 421 -38.76 -18.25 -27.99
CA GLU A 421 -39.22 -19.06 -29.13
C GLU A 421 -40.26 -18.30 -29.98
N ASP A 422 -41.04 -17.39 -29.38
CA ASP A 422 -41.98 -16.50 -30.09
C ASP A 422 -41.30 -15.32 -30.83
N HIS A 423 -40.07 -14.93 -30.44
CA HIS A 423 -39.34 -13.78 -30.97
C HIS A 423 -37.97 -14.16 -31.59
N PRO A 424 -37.95 -14.97 -32.68
CA PRO A 424 -36.71 -15.56 -33.22
C PRO A 424 -35.75 -14.54 -33.83
N ASN A 425 -36.25 -13.43 -34.38
CA ASN A 425 -35.40 -12.39 -35.00
C ASN A 425 -34.64 -11.60 -33.93
N GLU A 426 -35.35 -11.25 -32.85
CA GLU A 426 -34.85 -10.58 -31.67
C GLU A 426 -33.83 -11.47 -30.96
N VAL A 427 -34.10 -12.77 -30.84
CA VAL A 427 -33.18 -13.76 -30.28
C VAL A 427 -31.93 -13.93 -31.12
N GLN A 428 -32.02 -13.96 -32.46
CA GLN A 428 -30.83 -13.90 -33.32
C GLN A 428 -30.02 -12.64 -33.01
N LEU A 429 -30.65 -11.47 -32.98
CA LEU A 429 -29.97 -10.20 -32.78
C LEU A 429 -29.30 -10.10 -31.39
N ILE A 430 -29.91 -10.67 -30.34
CA ILE A 430 -29.33 -10.76 -28.99
C ILE A 430 -28.09 -11.66 -28.96
N ARG A 431 -28.16 -12.86 -29.58
CA ARG A 431 -27.01 -13.78 -29.70
C ARG A 431 -25.86 -13.17 -30.48
N GLU A 432 -26.17 -12.46 -31.57
CA GLU A 432 -25.16 -11.77 -32.35
C GLU A 432 -24.50 -10.66 -31.52
N ARG A 433 -25.28 -9.81 -30.84
CA ARG A 433 -24.76 -8.74 -29.98
C ARG A 433 -23.91 -9.26 -28.81
N SER A 434 -24.33 -10.33 -28.13
CA SER A 434 -23.54 -10.94 -27.06
C SER A 434 -22.20 -11.47 -27.57
N THR A 435 -22.22 -12.13 -28.74
CA THR A 435 -21.02 -12.68 -29.38
C THR A 435 -20.09 -11.57 -29.84
N VAL A 436 -20.63 -10.52 -30.49
CA VAL A 436 -19.91 -9.34 -30.98
C VAL A 436 -19.26 -8.56 -29.82
N PHE A 437 -19.93 -8.42 -28.69
CA PHE A 437 -19.39 -7.73 -27.51
C PHE A 437 -18.15 -8.45 -26.93
N ILE A 438 -18.20 -9.79 -26.77
CA ILE A 438 -17.04 -10.55 -26.26
C ILE A 438 -15.94 -10.71 -27.33
N HIS A 439 -16.31 -10.84 -28.61
CA HIS A 439 -15.37 -10.77 -29.73
C HIS A 439 -14.53 -9.50 -29.64
N ASP A 440 -15.16 -8.35 -29.49
CA ASP A 440 -14.45 -7.07 -29.47
C ASP A 440 -13.68 -6.80 -28.18
N LEU A 441 -14.07 -7.42 -27.06
CA LEU A 441 -13.31 -7.36 -25.81
C LEU A 441 -12.02 -8.20 -25.87
N LEU A 442 -12.03 -9.37 -26.52
CA LEU A 442 -10.98 -10.38 -26.36
C LEU A 442 -10.23 -10.80 -27.65
N PHE A 443 -10.89 -10.75 -28.81
CA PHE A 443 -10.51 -11.51 -30.01
C PHE A 443 -10.45 -10.70 -31.33
N HIS A 444 -11.12 -9.55 -31.41
CA HIS A 444 -10.95 -8.59 -32.51
C HIS A 444 -9.46 -8.22 -32.66
N PRO A 445 -8.92 -7.98 -33.88
CA PRO A 445 -7.49 -7.71 -34.08
C PRO A 445 -6.89 -6.66 -33.14
N GLU A 446 -7.57 -5.53 -32.97
CA GLU A 446 -7.13 -4.46 -32.05
C GLU A 446 -7.32 -4.77 -30.56
N ALA A 447 -8.07 -5.81 -30.16
CA ALA A 447 -8.37 -6.07 -28.75
C ALA A 447 -7.11 -6.31 -27.89
N ILE A 448 -6.06 -6.92 -28.46
CA ILE A 448 -4.76 -7.09 -27.78
C ILE A 448 -3.96 -5.78 -27.71
N HIS A 449 -4.16 -4.86 -28.65
CA HIS A 449 -3.58 -3.51 -28.64
C HIS A 449 -4.25 -2.68 -27.54
N ASP A 450 -5.58 -2.62 -27.57
CA ASP A 450 -6.40 -1.92 -26.60
C ASP A 450 -6.16 -2.41 -25.17
N GLU A 451 -6.16 -3.73 -24.93
CA GLU A 451 -5.99 -4.30 -23.58
C GLU A 451 -4.65 -3.84 -22.98
N ARG A 452 -3.60 -3.75 -23.80
CA ARG A 452 -2.29 -3.24 -23.40
C ARG A 452 -2.35 -1.74 -23.08
N GLU A 453 -2.97 -0.95 -23.94
CA GLU A 453 -3.03 0.52 -23.79
C GLU A 453 -3.96 0.98 -22.68
N VAL A 454 -5.08 0.29 -22.44
CA VAL A 454 -5.95 0.55 -21.30
C VAL A 454 -5.18 0.32 -19.99
N ILE A 455 -4.41 -0.78 -19.86
CA ILE A 455 -3.64 -1.06 -18.64
C ILE A 455 -2.46 -0.09 -18.49
N GLN A 456 -1.79 0.29 -19.59
CA GLN A 456 -0.76 1.34 -19.59
C GLN A 456 -1.34 2.70 -19.15
N GLY A 457 -2.46 3.12 -19.73
CA GLY A 457 -3.15 4.36 -19.38
C GLY A 457 -3.69 4.37 -17.95
N ILE A 458 -4.16 3.22 -17.43
CA ILE A 458 -4.56 3.08 -16.02
C ILE A 458 -3.37 3.42 -15.12
N MET A 459 -2.18 2.92 -15.43
CA MET A 459 -0.98 3.18 -14.62
C MET A 459 -0.43 4.59 -14.82
N GLU A 460 -0.43 5.13 -16.04
CA GLU A 460 0.01 6.51 -16.30
C GLU A 460 -0.89 7.54 -15.59
N ARG A 461 -2.22 7.30 -15.61
CA ARG A 461 -3.19 8.12 -14.89
C ARG A 461 -3.14 7.91 -13.37
N PHE A 462 -2.88 6.69 -12.90
CA PHE A 462 -2.72 6.39 -11.48
C PHE A 462 -1.51 7.14 -10.88
N GLU A 463 -0.35 7.09 -11.53
CA GLU A 463 0.84 7.82 -11.08
C GLU A 463 0.65 9.35 -11.13
N HIS A 464 0.05 9.90 -12.19
CA HIS A 464 -0.24 11.34 -12.26
C HIS A 464 -1.22 11.81 -11.15
N ASN A 465 -2.17 10.96 -10.76
CA ASN A 465 -3.19 11.28 -9.75
C ASN A 465 -2.72 11.07 -8.30
N PHE A 466 -1.90 10.05 -8.05
CA PHE A 466 -1.60 9.54 -6.69
C PHE A 466 -0.11 9.46 -6.35
N GLY A 467 0.76 9.54 -7.36
CA GLY A 467 2.21 9.54 -7.22
C GLY A 467 2.75 10.85 -6.66
N SER A 468 4.00 10.81 -6.22
CA SER A 468 4.66 12.00 -5.67
C SER A 468 5.00 12.97 -6.80
N ARG A 469 4.35 14.14 -6.78
CA ARG A 469 4.55 15.21 -7.78
C ARG A 469 5.94 15.87 -7.75
N GLY A 470 6.86 15.36 -6.94
CA GLY A 470 8.29 15.69 -6.97
C GLY A 470 9.19 14.59 -7.51
N SER A 471 8.66 13.41 -7.87
CA SER A 471 9.45 12.20 -8.21
C SER A 471 9.16 11.62 -9.59
N THR A 472 8.98 12.47 -10.60
CA THR A 472 9.35 12.16 -12.00
C THR A 472 10.75 12.68 -12.35
N LYS A 473 11.48 13.22 -11.38
CA LYS A 473 12.88 12.80 -11.22
C LYS A 473 12.90 11.46 -10.49
N GLN A 474 13.81 10.62 -10.94
CA GLN A 474 14.46 9.58 -10.16
C GLN A 474 14.49 9.87 -8.64
N LEU A 475 14.36 8.83 -7.81
CA LEU A 475 15.25 8.70 -6.64
C LEU A 475 16.64 9.05 -7.15
N HIS A 476 17.16 10.25 -6.88
CA HIS A 476 18.40 10.72 -7.49
C HIS A 476 19.43 9.62 -7.23
N PRO A 477 19.90 8.90 -8.28
CA PRO A 477 20.99 7.97 -8.06
C PRO A 477 22.08 8.86 -7.52
N LEU A 478 22.61 8.54 -6.34
CA LEU A 478 23.87 9.12 -5.92
C LEU A 478 24.78 9.00 -7.14
N GLU A 479 25.28 10.13 -7.67
CA GLU A 479 25.94 10.18 -8.98
C GLU A 479 27.37 9.63 -8.85
N ILE A 480 27.44 8.39 -8.37
CA ILE A 480 28.61 7.58 -8.11
C ILE A 480 29.17 7.15 -9.46
N ASP A 481 30.40 7.56 -9.70
CA ASP A 481 31.22 7.09 -10.81
C ASP A 481 31.72 5.66 -10.53
N TRP A 482 30.85 4.71 -10.87
CA TRP A 482 31.20 3.30 -10.92
C TRP A 482 32.13 2.96 -12.11
N GLU A 483 32.15 3.78 -13.17
CA GLU A 483 32.90 3.49 -14.40
C GLU A 483 34.41 3.61 -14.20
N SER A 484 34.89 4.54 -13.37
CA SER A 484 36.32 4.72 -13.10
C SER A 484 36.92 3.68 -12.13
N ASN A 485 36.19 2.62 -11.75
CA ASN A 485 36.63 1.59 -10.79
C ASN A 485 37.10 2.15 -9.43
N SER A 486 36.60 3.33 -9.03
CA SER A 486 37.10 4.08 -7.87
C SER A 486 36.55 3.65 -6.52
N HIS A 487 35.53 2.78 -6.52
CA HIS A 487 34.84 2.30 -5.35
C HIS A 487 34.71 0.77 -5.43
N PRO A 488 34.95 0.01 -4.33
CA PRO A 488 34.68 -1.43 -4.31
C PRO A 488 33.21 -1.72 -4.61
N THR A 489 32.93 -2.64 -5.53
CA THR A 489 31.54 -3.02 -5.83
C THR A 489 30.90 -3.84 -4.72
N ASP A 490 31.68 -4.70 -4.06
CA ASP A 490 31.24 -5.46 -2.88
C ASP A 490 31.17 -4.58 -1.63
N ARG A 491 29.96 -4.51 -1.05
CA ARG A 491 29.63 -3.85 0.23
C ARG A 491 30.57 -4.29 1.37
N GLY A 492 31.00 -5.55 1.42
CA GLY A 492 31.89 -6.07 2.46
C GLY A 492 33.27 -5.39 2.53
N HIS A 493 33.71 -4.73 1.45
CA HIS A 493 34.98 -4.01 1.39
C HIS A 493 34.86 -2.50 1.73
N ARG A 494 33.63 -2.00 1.92
CA ARG A 494 33.33 -0.57 2.12
C ARG A 494 32.40 -0.26 3.30
N PHE A 495 31.72 -1.26 3.86
CA PHE A 495 30.82 -1.09 5.01
C PHE A 495 30.94 -2.24 6.04
N PRO A 496 30.85 -1.97 7.36
CA PRO A 496 31.06 -2.99 8.39
C PRO A 496 30.05 -4.15 8.38
N SER A 497 30.53 -5.34 8.70
CA SER A 497 29.71 -6.55 8.91
C SER A 497 28.76 -6.40 10.11
N VAL A 498 27.77 -7.30 10.21
CA VAL A 498 26.87 -7.38 11.38
C VAL A 498 27.65 -7.53 12.69
N GLU A 499 28.75 -8.28 12.68
CA GLU A 499 29.57 -8.54 13.87
C GLU A 499 30.27 -7.27 14.38
N GLU A 500 31.00 -6.59 13.49
CA GLU A 500 31.71 -5.34 13.81
C GLU A 500 30.73 -4.25 14.30
N ARG A 501 29.49 -4.25 13.79
CA ARG A 501 28.41 -3.37 14.25
C ARG A 501 27.92 -3.70 15.66
N VAL A 502 27.64 -4.98 15.95
CA VAL A 502 27.25 -5.42 17.31
C VAL A 502 28.35 -5.09 18.33
N GLN A 503 29.61 -5.38 18.00
CA GLN A 503 30.78 -5.04 18.82
C GLN A 503 30.86 -3.54 19.10
N TYR A 504 30.81 -2.72 18.05
CA TYR A 504 30.86 -1.27 18.17
C TYR A 504 29.71 -0.70 19.03
N TYR A 505 28.47 -1.13 18.79
CA TYR A 505 27.31 -0.62 19.51
C TYR A 505 27.35 -1.00 21.00
N MET A 506 27.74 -2.23 21.32
CA MET A 506 27.86 -2.67 22.72
C MET A 506 29.08 -2.11 23.46
N GLY A 507 30.16 -1.74 22.75
CA GLY A 507 31.36 -1.19 23.37
C GLY A 507 31.97 -2.15 24.41
N ARG A 508 32.28 -1.65 25.62
CA ARG A 508 32.93 -2.45 26.68
C ARG A 508 32.09 -3.63 27.18
N TRP A 509 30.79 -3.63 26.86
CA TRP A 509 29.85 -4.69 27.25
C TRP A 509 29.83 -5.89 26.29
N TYR A 510 30.49 -5.81 25.13
CA TYR A 510 30.56 -6.94 24.18
C TYR A 510 31.36 -8.12 24.77
N ASP A 511 32.63 -7.92 25.13
CA ASP A 511 33.52 -8.98 25.63
C ASP A 511 33.42 -9.25 27.15
N ASN A 512 32.56 -8.53 27.87
CA ASN A 512 32.51 -8.58 29.33
C ASN A 512 31.92 -9.89 29.89
N ASN A 513 32.76 -10.93 29.96
CA ASN A 513 32.44 -12.22 30.56
C ASN A 513 32.63 -12.26 32.09
N ASN A 514 33.05 -11.16 32.74
CA ASN A 514 33.13 -11.07 34.19
C ASN A 514 31.74 -10.79 34.76
N SER A 515 31.01 -11.86 35.07
CA SER A 515 29.58 -11.85 35.36
C SER A 515 29.16 -10.90 36.48
N MET A 516 28.55 -9.77 36.12
CA MET A 516 27.61 -9.08 37.00
C MET A 516 26.28 -9.83 37.01
N PHE A 517 26.19 -10.95 37.75
CA PHE A 517 24.92 -11.65 37.98
C PHE A 517 23.92 -10.76 38.77
N MET A 518 23.36 -9.77 38.10
CA MET A 518 22.33 -8.85 38.57
C MET A 518 20.98 -9.58 38.58
N LYS A 519 20.89 -10.56 39.49
CA LYS A 519 19.65 -11.26 39.83
C LYS A 519 18.51 -10.26 39.90
N ARG A 520 17.34 -10.65 39.38
CA ARG A 520 16.15 -9.79 39.26
C ARG A 520 15.69 -9.12 40.56
N SER A 521 16.11 -9.63 41.72
CA SER A 521 16.01 -8.98 43.05
C SER A 521 16.76 -7.65 43.14
N ASN A 522 17.96 -7.57 42.57
CA ASN A 522 18.87 -6.42 42.66
C ASN A 522 18.34 -5.24 41.85
N VAL A 523 17.40 -5.47 40.93
CA VAL A 523 16.67 -4.41 40.21
C VAL A 523 15.86 -3.52 41.18
N GLN A 524 15.45 -4.05 42.35
CA GLN A 524 14.83 -3.23 43.40
C GLN A 524 15.83 -2.27 44.07
N GLN A 525 17.13 -2.57 44.04
CA GLN A 525 18.19 -1.64 44.46
C GLN A 525 18.56 -0.65 43.35
N LEU A 526 18.41 -1.03 42.07
CA LEU A 526 18.50 -0.09 40.95
C LEU A 526 17.35 0.94 40.97
N ALA A 527 16.16 0.56 41.45
CA ALA A 527 15.04 1.48 41.65
C ALA A 527 15.25 2.54 42.75
N THR A 528 16.27 2.37 43.61
CA THR A 528 16.75 3.43 44.52
C THR A 528 17.87 4.31 43.92
N LEU A 529 18.30 4.03 42.69
CA LEU A 529 19.32 4.81 41.95
C LEU A 529 18.74 5.49 40.70
N TYR A 530 17.74 4.88 40.06
CA TYR A 530 17.08 5.38 38.86
C TYR A 530 15.55 5.28 39.02
N PRO A 531 14.78 6.30 38.60
CA PRO A 531 13.32 6.30 38.70
C PRO A 531 12.68 5.27 37.76
N ASP A 532 11.50 4.78 38.11
CA ASP A 532 10.64 3.89 37.30
C ASP A 532 9.70 4.67 36.35
N THR A 533 9.97 5.96 36.16
CA THR A 533 9.23 6.89 35.28
C THR A 533 10.19 7.58 34.33
N VAL A 534 9.71 7.96 33.14
CA VAL A 534 10.55 8.55 32.09
C VAL A 534 11.06 9.92 32.52
N VAL A 535 12.38 10.08 32.54
CA VAL A 535 13.09 11.35 32.78
C VAL A 535 13.97 11.66 31.57
N THR A 536 14.04 12.92 31.18
CA THR A 536 14.83 13.37 30.02
C THR A 536 16.31 13.59 30.35
N ASP A 537 16.58 14.06 31.56
CA ASP A 537 17.87 14.63 31.95
C ASP A 537 18.75 13.65 32.76
N ALA A 538 18.24 12.43 33.00
CA ALA A 538 18.90 11.35 33.73
C ALA A 538 18.36 9.99 33.26
N PRO A 539 19.12 8.89 33.42
CA PRO A 539 18.63 7.56 33.04
C PRO A 539 17.48 7.09 33.93
N PHE A 540 16.59 6.28 33.36
CA PHE A 540 15.42 5.72 34.05
C PHE A 540 15.25 4.22 33.78
N ILE A 541 14.50 3.56 34.66
CA ILE A 541 14.09 2.15 34.52
C ILE A 541 12.95 2.06 33.50
N ALA A 542 13.32 1.65 32.30
CA ALA A 542 12.44 1.44 31.17
C ALA A 542 11.90 0.00 31.20
N SER A 543 10.82 -0.23 31.95
CA SER A 543 9.99 -1.41 31.75
C SER A 543 9.18 -1.28 30.46
N GLY A 544 8.82 -2.40 29.82
CA GLY A 544 7.98 -2.36 28.62
C GLY A 544 6.60 -1.69 28.82
N HIS A 545 6.10 -1.62 30.06
CA HIS A 545 4.90 -0.85 30.40
C HIS A 545 5.13 0.66 30.34
N VAL A 546 6.21 1.14 30.97
CA VAL A 546 6.63 2.55 30.96
C VAL A 546 6.91 3.02 29.53
N LEU A 547 7.62 2.20 28.76
CA LEU A 547 7.88 2.44 27.33
C LEU A 547 6.59 2.51 26.50
N THR A 548 5.62 1.60 26.75
CA THR A 548 4.32 1.61 26.06
C THR A 548 3.52 2.88 26.37
N GLN A 549 3.47 3.31 27.64
CA GLN A 549 2.80 4.57 28.03
C GLN A 549 3.47 5.80 27.42
N CYS A 550 4.81 5.84 27.45
CA CYS A 550 5.59 6.90 26.86
C CYS A 550 5.34 7.02 25.35
N ALA A 551 5.39 5.91 24.61
CA ALA A 551 5.29 5.87 23.14
C ALA A 551 3.93 6.31 22.53
N MET A 552 2.90 6.52 23.37
CA MET A 552 1.53 6.80 22.90
C MET A 552 1.38 8.17 22.21
N PRO A 553 0.56 8.29 21.14
CA PRO A 553 0.34 9.57 20.45
C PRO A 553 -0.24 10.69 21.32
N ASN A 554 -0.88 10.36 22.44
CA ASN A 554 -1.50 11.28 23.40
C ASN A 554 -0.72 11.44 24.72
N SER A 555 0.49 10.86 24.84
CA SER A 555 1.34 11.11 26.01
C SER A 555 1.91 12.53 25.98
N THR A 556 2.25 13.07 27.16
CA THR A 556 2.71 14.47 27.34
C THR A 556 4.18 14.70 26.96
N PHE A 557 4.88 13.69 26.48
CA PHE A 557 6.30 13.75 26.15
C PHE A 557 6.56 14.36 24.75
N THR A 558 7.77 14.88 24.53
CA THR A 558 8.20 15.43 23.23
C THR A 558 8.16 14.36 22.13
N GLN A 559 8.18 14.76 20.86
CA GLN A 559 8.17 13.80 19.75
C GLN A 559 9.34 12.81 19.82
N ASP A 560 10.51 13.29 20.25
CA ASP A 560 11.77 12.54 20.26
C ASP A 560 11.82 11.54 21.42
N VAL A 561 11.33 11.92 22.60
CA VAL A 561 11.14 10.99 23.74
C VAL A 561 10.12 9.90 23.37
N ARG A 562 9.03 10.24 22.67
CA ARG A 562 8.03 9.27 22.21
C ARG A 562 8.54 8.35 21.09
N ARG A 563 9.47 8.83 20.25
CA ARG A 563 10.21 8.04 19.26
C ARG A 563 11.14 7.05 19.95
N LEU A 564 12.02 7.55 20.82
CA LEU A 564 12.94 6.77 21.66
C LEU A 564 12.18 5.64 22.38
N CYS A 565 11.15 5.97 23.16
CA CYS A 565 10.39 4.99 23.91
C CYS A 565 9.72 3.90 23.05
N ARG A 566 9.33 4.22 21.81
CA ARG A 566 8.76 3.27 20.86
C ARG A 566 9.81 2.33 20.31
N GLU A 567 10.95 2.88 19.91
CA GLU A 567 12.10 2.15 19.35
C GLU A 567 12.90 1.38 20.41
N SER A 568 12.69 1.67 21.70
CA SER A 568 13.16 0.87 22.84
C SER A 568 12.35 -0.41 23.08
N LEU A 569 11.12 -0.53 22.55
CA LEU A 569 10.33 -1.74 22.69
C LEU A 569 10.95 -2.85 21.83
N THR A 570 11.13 -4.05 22.41
CA THR A 570 11.58 -5.22 21.66
C THR A 570 10.51 -5.70 20.69
N GLU A 571 10.58 -5.19 19.46
CA GLU A 571 9.89 -5.80 18.34
C GLU A 571 10.46 -7.20 18.07
N PHE A 572 9.58 -8.19 17.98
CA PHE A 572 9.92 -9.54 17.54
C PHE A 572 8.97 -9.89 16.40
N ASP A 573 9.52 -10.06 15.20
CA ASP A 573 8.79 -10.60 14.06
C ASP A 573 9.39 -11.96 13.69
N GLU A 574 8.69 -13.03 14.06
CA GLU A 574 9.07 -14.46 13.86
C GLU A 574 9.07 -14.88 12.37
N ARG A 575 9.26 -13.91 11.46
CA ARG A 575 9.05 -14.01 10.00
C ARG A 575 10.24 -13.47 9.20
N SER A 576 11.02 -12.55 9.78
CA SER A 576 12.26 -12.04 9.19
C SER A 576 13.37 -13.09 9.31
N THR A 577 13.44 -13.76 10.46
CA THR A 577 14.34 -14.88 10.79
C THR A 577 13.80 -16.21 10.25
N ALA A 578 13.60 -16.29 8.92
CA ALA A 578 12.85 -17.35 8.25
C ALA A 578 13.33 -18.82 8.50
N ASP A 579 14.58 -19.02 8.95
CA ASP A 579 15.10 -20.32 9.35
C ASP A 579 14.60 -20.81 10.74
N LEU A 580 14.06 -19.92 11.57
CA LEU A 580 13.63 -20.19 12.94
C LEU A 580 12.10 -20.39 13.07
N LYS A 581 11.56 -21.41 12.39
CA LYS A 581 10.14 -21.78 12.46
C LYS A 581 9.62 -21.93 13.90
N SER A 582 8.40 -21.43 14.13
CA SER A 582 7.58 -21.25 15.38
C SER A 582 7.62 -22.27 16.52
N ASN A 583 8.30 -23.40 16.34
CA ASN A 583 8.82 -24.17 17.46
C ASN A 583 9.89 -23.39 18.26
N ALA A 584 10.48 -22.32 17.71
CA ALA A 584 11.49 -21.49 18.38
C ALA A 584 10.96 -20.87 19.70
N PHE A 585 9.94 -20.01 19.67
CA PHE A 585 9.37 -19.41 20.88
C PHE A 585 8.82 -20.46 21.88
N ASN A 586 8.22 -21.53 21.37
CA ASN A 586 7.73 -22.67 22.17
C ASN A 586 8.82 -23.60 22.72
N ARG A 587 10.08 -23.44 22.28
CA ARG A 587 11.28 -24.05 22.91
C ARG A 587 11.94 -23.07 23.87
N LEU A 588 12.01 -21.78 23.54
CA LEU A 588 12.51 -20.73 24.43
C LEU A 588 11.72 -20.70 25.74
N ARG A 589 10.38 -20.70 25.69
CA ARG A 589 9.51 -20.86 26.87
C ARG A 589 9.61 -22.21 27.61
N LYS A 590 10.51 -23.10 27.20
CA LYS A 590 10.86 -24.38 27.84
C LYS A 590 12.34 -24.50 28.18
N THR A 591 13.15 -23.48 27.88
CA THR A 591 14.49 -23.34 28.45
C THR A 591 14.43 -22.38 29.64
N GLU A 592 15.36 -22.55 30.57
CA GLU A 592 15.55 -21.72 31.76
C GLU A 592 15.61 -20.21 31.40
N ARG A 593 16.21 -19.89 30.24
CA ARG A 593 16.32 -18.54 29.67
C ARG A 593 15.03 -17.89 29.16
N GLY A 594 13.95 -18.66 28.94
CA GLY A 594 12.66 -18.12 28.48
C GLY A 594 11.54 -18.19 29.51
N GLU A 595 11.85 -18.58 30.75
CA GLU A 595 10.89 -18.63 31.84
C GLU A 595 10.60 -17.23 32.40
N GLY A 596 9.52 -16.61 31.91
CA GLY A 596 9.06 -15.30 32.39
C GLY A 596 8.70 -14.29 31.28
N ILE A 597 9.00 -14.60 30.02
CA ILE A 597 8.65 -13.75 28.86
C ILE A 597 7.12 -13.67 28.69
N LYS A 598 6.61 -12.46 28.44
CA LYS A 598 5.17 -12.14 28.28
C LYS A 598 4.88 -11.49 26.93
N LEU A 599 3.58 -11.33 26.66
CA LEU A 599 3.06 -10.53 25.55
C LEU A 599 2.56 -9.17 26.07
N ALA A 600 2.66 -8.13 25.24
CA ALA A 600 2.08 -6.83 25.54
C ALA A 600 0.54 -6.89 25.64
N SER A 601 -0.05 -6.03 26.48
CA SER A 601 -1.51 -5.89 26.58
C SER A 601 -2.16 -5.36 25.29
N MET A 602 -1.37 -4.74 24.41
CA MET A 602 -1.80 -4.25 23.09
C MET A 602 -1.43 -5.18 21.92
N SER A 603 -0.95 -6.40 22.18
CA SER A 603 -0.75 -7.40 21.12
C SER A 603 -2.07 -7.67 20.38
N SER A 604 -2.11 -7.52 19.06
CA SER A 604 -3.38 -7.56 18.31
C SER A 604 -3.94 -8.98 18.16
N TRP A 605 -4.78 -9.38 19.12
CA TRP A 605 -5.55 -10.62 19.11
C TRP A 605 -6.55 -10.63 17.94
N ARG A 606 -6.52 -11.70 17.13
CA ARG A 606 -7.56 -11.96 16.12
C ARG A 606 -8.39 -13.15 16.60
N SER A 607 -9.68 -12.93 16.82
CA SER A 607 -10.62 -14.04 17.04
C SER A 607 -10.94 -14.68 15.68
N ASP A 608 -10.72 -15.99 15.55
CA ASP A 608 -11.29 -16.79 14.46
C ASP A 608 -12.30 -17.80 15.03
N GLY A 609 -13.13 -18.40 14.17
CA GLY A 609 -14.20 -19.33 14.57
C GLY A 609 -13.73 -20.65 15.22
N LYS A 610 -12.45 -20.78 15.54
CA LYS A 610 -11.84 -21.89 16.30
C LYS A 610 -11.01 -21.41 17.50
N GLY A 611 -11.06 -20.12 17.85
CA GLY A 611 -10.39 -19.53 19.01
C GLY A 611 -9.61 -18.25 18.69
N MET A 612 -8.97 -17.67 19.70
CA MET A 612 -8.02 -16.57 19.48
C MET A 612 -6.74 -17.09 18.80
N LYS A 613 -6.24 -16.35 17.82
CA LYS A 613 -4.90 -16.50 17.27
C LYS A 613 -4.19 -15.15 17.17
N GLU A 614 -2.89 -15.20 17.38
CA GLU A 614 -2.03 -14.02 17.48
C GLU A 614 -1.83 -13.35 16.12
N SER A 615 -1.81 -12.02 16.10
CA SER A 615 -1.37 -11.27 14.93
C SER A 615 -0.54 -10.05 15.30
N LYS A 616 0.76 -10.09 14.94
CA LYS A 616 1.78 -9.04 15.12
C LYS A 616 1.99 -8.48 16.54
N ARG A 617 3.13 -8.87 17.14
CA ARG A 617 3.92 -8.12 18.17
C ARG A 617 3.12 -7.88 19.48
N VAL A 618 3.69 -7.46 20.62
CA VAL A 618 5.08 -7.14 21.02
C VAL A 618 5.53 -8.11 22.12
N ILE A 619 6.81 -8.50 22.15
CA ILE A 619 7.38 -9.26 23.27
C ILE A 619 7.63 -8.30 24.44
N LEU A 620 6.82 -8.44 25.49
CA LEU A 620 7.20 -8.01 26.83
C LEU A 620 8.13 -9.06 27.42
N ASP A 621 9.37 -8.97 27.00
CA ASP A 621 10.44 -9.31 27.92
C ASP A 621 10.29 -8.40 29.14
N ASP A 622 10.25 -9.02 30.34
CA ASP A 622 10.20 -8.31 31.61
C ASP A 622 11.58 -7.69 31.95
N SER A 623 12.60 -7.83 31.09
CA SER A 623 13.91 -7.21 31.27
C SER A 623 13.78 -5.70 31.49
N VAL A 624 14.19 -5.30 32.70
CA VAL A 624 14.38 -3.89 33.01
C VAL A 624 15.61 -3.41 32.26
N ARG A 625 15.41 -2.38 31.44
CA ARG A 625 16.49 -1.66 30.77
C ARG A 625 16.68 -0.33 31.47
N ILE A 626 17.93 0.11 31.57
CA ILE A 626 18.24 1.48 31.97
C ILE A 626 18.46 2.25 30.67
N ILE A 627 17.70 3.31 30.46
CA ILE A 627 17.73 4.11 29.21
C ILE A 627 17.99 5.56 29.56
N SER A 628 18.91 6.19 28.82
CA SER A 628 19.19 7.63 28.87
C SER A 628 18.63 8.29 27.62
N VAL A 629 17.86 9.38 27.79
CA VAL A 629 17.41 10.24 26.69
C VAL A 629 18.53 11.20 26.27
N GLY A 630 19.12 11.90 27.24
CA GLY A 630 20.30 12.74 27.05
C GLY A 630 21.62 11.99 27.27
N SER A 631 22.71 12.74 27.39
CA SER A 631 24.07 12.23 27.63
C SER A 631 24.10 11.21 28.78
N PRO A 632 24.71 10.02 28.59
CA PRO A 632 24.81 9.01 29.65
C PRO A 632 25.67 9.50 30.83
N PRO A 633 25.45 8.99 32.06
CA PRO A 633 26.30 9.32 33.20
C PRO A 633 27.74 8.86 33.00
N LYS A 634 28.67 9.53 33.68
CA LYS A 634 30.08 9.11 33.72
C LYS A 634 30.25 7.97 34.73
N ASP A 635 31.12 7.03 34.37
CA ASP A 635 31.43 5.74 35.00
C ASP A 635 30.23 4.92 35.49
N THR A 636 29.45 4.37 34.55
CA THR A 636 28.34 3.48 34.87
C THR A 636 28.83 2.04 35.08
N GLN A 637 28.73 1.55 36.31
CA GLN A 637 28.94 0.12 36.63
C GLN A 637 27.81 -0.79 36.08
N VAL A 638 26.82 -0.24 35.37
CA VAL A 638 25.74 -0.99 34.71
C VAL A 638 25.63 -0.58 33.24
N PRO A 639 25.22 -1.48 32.33
CA PRO A 639 24.95 -1.12 30.95
C PRO A 639 23.71 -0.24 30.85
N ILE A 640 23.84 0.88 30.16
CA ILE A 640 22.76 1.84 29.89
C ILE A 640 22.64 2.00 28.37
N PHE A 641 21.41 1.94 27.86
CA PHE A 641 21.13 2.25 26.45
C PHE A 641 21.01 3.76 26.26
N ALA A 642 21.70 4.30 25.25
CA ALA A 642 21.68 5.72 24.91
C ALA A 642 21.70 5.95 23.39
N GLN A 643 21.35 7.16 22.95
CA GLN A 643 21.50 7.61 21.56
C GLN A 643 22.97 7.91 21.19
N SER A 644 23.78 8.31 22.17
CA SER A 644 25.20 8.66 21.98
C SER A 644 26.07 8.20 23.14
N ARG A 645 27.39 8.21 22.92
CA ARG A 645 28.44 7.78 23.85
C ARG A 645 29.70 8.64 23.68
N ASP A 646 30.25 9.11 24.79
CA ASP A 646 31.51 9.87 24.82
C ASP A 646 32.72 8.99 24.43
N VAL A 647 33.75 9.61 23.86
CA VAL A 647 34.97 8.95 23.34
C VAL A 647 36.20 9.22 24.23
N ASP A 648 36.33 10.41 24.82
CA ASP A 648 37.53 10.84 25.54
C ASP A 648 37.49 10.51 27.06
N GLY A 649 38.49 9.78 27.56
CA GLY A 649 38.80 9.59 29.00
C GLY A 649 38.50 8.19 29.57
N ASP A 650 38.59 8.03 30.91
CA ASP A 650 38.42 6.75 31.64
C ASP A 650 37.03 6.08 31.50
N ASN A 651 36.15 6.65 30.66
CA ASN A 651 34.74 6.30 30.50
C ASN A 651 34.43 5.57 29.18
N GLU A 652 35.45 5.25 28.39
CA GLU A 652 35.32 4.64 27.07
C GLU A 652 34.40 3.40 27.09
N GLY A 653 33.47 3.33 26.12
CA GLY A 653 32.60 2.17 25.93
C GLY A 653 31.49 1.95 26.98
N SER A 654 31.29 2.88 27.93
CA SER A 654 30.35 2.74 29.06
C SER A 654 28.87 2.61 28.69
N ALA A 655 28.40 3.29 27.65
CA ALA A 655 27.03 3.15 27.14
C ALA A 655 26.91 2.10 26.02
N ILE A 656 25.76 1.44 25.94
CA ILE A 656 25.35 0.68 24.76
C ILE A 656 24.62 1.65 23.83
N LEU A 657 25.14 1.82 22.63
CA LEU A 657 24.49 2.61 21.58
C LEU A 657 23.33 1.80 21.03
N TRP A 658 22.09 2.19 21.34
CA TRP A 658 20.92 1.55 20.72
C TRP A 658 20.61 2.26 19.40
N PRO A 659 20.37 1.52 18.30
CA PRO A 659 20.14 2.10 16.98
C PRO A 659 18.71 2.64 16.82
N PHE A 660 18.40 3.66 17.61
CA PHE A 660 17.25 4.53 17.45
C PHE A 660 17.20 5.10 16.03
N GLY A 661 16.02 5.10 15.42
CA GLY A 661 15.77 5.62 14.08
C GLY A 661 15.92 4.65 12.89
N MET A 662 16.79 3.63 12.94
CA MET A 662 17.19 2.88 11.72
C MET A 662 16.08 2.15 10.94
N ASP A 663 14.88 1.97 11.50
CA ASP A 663 13.74 1.29 10.81
C ASP A 663 12.72 2.27 10.22
N LEU A 664 12.87 3.58 10.48
CA LEU A 664 12.06 4.58 9.83
C LEU A 664 12.55 4.72 8.39
N ASN A 665 11.85 4.04 7.48
CA ASN A 665 12.10 3.93 6.05
C ASN A 665 12.07 5.27 5.26
N ASN A 666 12.08 6.38 5.99
CA ASN A 666 12.41 7.76 5.63
C ASN A 666 12.79 8.44 6.97
N SER A 667 14.05 8.81 7.17
CA SER A 667 14.31 9.93 8.08
C SER A 667 13.72 11.18 7.41
N VAL A 668 13.22 12.15 8.20
CA VAL A 668 12.70 13.39 7.60
C VAL A 668 13.80 14.08 6.77
N MET A 669 15.06 13.92 7.20
CA MET A 669 16.24 14.48 6.55
C MET A 669 16.58 13.72 5.26
N THR A 670 16.51 12.39 5.22
CA THR A 670 16.68 11.57 4.00
C THR A 670 15.78 12.09 2.87
N GLY A 671 14.48 12.18 3.15
CA GLY A 671 13.46 12.61 2.19
C GLY A 671 13.49 14.11 1.87
N ILE A 672 14.37 14.89 2.51
CA ILE A 672 14.75 16.25 2.08
C ILE A 672 15.97 16.17 1.17
N VAL A 673 17.03 15.45 1.54
CA VAL A 673 18.27 15.29 0.74
C VAL A 673 17.94 14.82 -0.67
N GLU A 674 17.12 13.77 -0.82
CA GLU A 674 16.68 13.26 -2.13
C GLU A 674 16.00 14.31 -3.06
N LYS A 675 15.45 15.38 -2.49
CA LYS A 675 14.65 16.40 -3.20
C LYS A 675 15.35 17.75 -3.31
N ALA A 676 16.32 18.02 -2.45
CA ALA A 676 17.01 19.30 -2.29
C ALA A 676 18.47 19.25 -2.76
N ASP A 677 19.11 18.08 -2.74
CA ASP A 677 20.51 17.92 -3.11
C ASP A 677 20.73 17.97 -4.63
N THR A 678 21.97 18.27 -5.04
CA THR A 678 22.39 18.41 -6.45
C THR A 678 23.82 17.89 -6.64
N ASN A 679 24.23 17.62 -7.89
CA ASN A 679 25.60 17.18 -8.19
C ASN A 679 26.65 18.14 -7.60
N PHE A 680 27.73 17.58 -7.05
CA PHE A 680 28.88 18.29 -6.47
C PHE A 680 29.36 19.53 -7.28
N ARG A 681 29.38 19.43 -8.61
CA ARG A 681 29.83 20.50 -9.53
C ARG A 681 28.84 21.66 -9.66
N SER A 682 27.57 21.45 -9.35
CA SER A 682 26.50 22.45 -9.40
C SER A 682 26.38 23.28 -8.12
N LYS A 683 27.05 22.85 -7.04
CA LYS A 683 27.05 23.51 -5.73
C LYS A 683 27.94 24.75 -5.70
N GLU A 684 27.53 25.73 -4.89
CA GLU A 684 28.30 26.95 -4.61
C GLU A 684 29.64 26.59 -3.94
N ALA A 685 30.72 27.21 -4.39
CA ALA A 685 32.11 26.80 -4.09
C ALA A 685 32.62 27.32 -2.73
N ASP A 686 31.76 27.34 -1.73
CA ASP A 686 31.96 27.93 -0.41
C ASP A 686 31.56 26.98 0.73
N ALA A 687 31.74 27.43 1.97
CA ALA A 687 31.57 26.61 3.17
C ALA A 687 30.52 27.17 4.13
N VAL A 688 29.53 26.35 4.44
CA VAL A 688 28.46 26.66 5.40
C VAL A 688 28.59 25.83 6.67
N LEU A 689 28.22 26.42 7.80
CA LEU A 689 28.28 25.78 9.11
C LEU A 689 26.93 25.11 9.45
N ALA A 690 26.91 23.78 9.44
CA ALA A 690 25.76 23.01 9.89
C ALA A 690 25.54 23.21 11.40
N ARG A 691 24.28 23.43 11.81
CA ARG A 691 23.87 23.66 13.19
C ARG A 691 22.56 22.92 13.47
N ASP A 692 22.49 22.19 14.58
CA ASP A 692 21.30 21.41 14.97
C ASP A 692 19.99 22.22 15.11
N SER A 693 20.08 23.55 15.28
CA SER A 693 18.93 24.40 15.60
C SER A 693 18.00 24.74 14.41
N ARG A 694 18.02 23.98 13.32
CA ARG A 694 17.20 24.19 12.11
C ARG A 694 16.87 22.88 11.38
N THR A 695 15.91 22.13 11.89
CA THR A 695 15.40 20.88 11.29
C THR A 695 14.14 21.09 10.43
N ASP A 696 14.17 22.09 9.54
CA ASP A 696 13.12 22.33 8.54
C ASP A 696 13.64 22.19 7.09
N TYR A 697 12.70 22.03 6.15
CA TYR A 697 12.96 21.72 4.75
C TYR A 697 13.84 22.77 4.06
N GLU A 698 13.52 24.06 4.23
CA GLU A 698 14.23 25.14 3.53
C GLU A 698 15.62 25.36 4.14
N SER A 699 15.80 25.19 5.45
CA SER A 699 17.11 25.32 6.10
C SER A 699 18.08 24.20 5.70
N LEU A 700 17.60 22.95 5.57
CA LEU A 700 18.47 21.87 5.09
C LEU A 700 18.73 22.00 3.59
N ARG A 701 17.78 22.54 2.81
CA ARG A 701 17.98 22.86 1.39
C ARG A 701 18.98 24.00 1.16
N GLU A 702 18.97 25.04 2.01
CA GLU A 702 20.00 26.09 2.05
C GLU A 702 21.38 25.46 2.30
N LEU A 703 21.51 24.59 3.31
CA LEU A 703 22.76 23.87 3.55
C LEU A 703 23.23 23.05 2.33
N LEU A 704 22.31 22.33 1.66
CA LEU A 704 22.61 21.44 0.54
C LEU A 704 22.97 22.17 -0.78
N SER A 705 22.81 23.49 -0.91
CA SER A 705 23.36 24.22 -2.07
C SER A 705 24.88 24.46 -2.01
N HIS A 706 25.50 24.35 -0.84
CA HIS A 706 26.93 24.60 -0.64
C HIS A 706 27.79 23.35 -0.84
N ARG A 707 28.99 23.52 -1.38
CA ARG A 707 29.93 22.43 -1.68
C ARG A 707 30.61 21.85 -0.44
N TYR A 708 30.83 22.68 0.59
CA TYR A 708 31.54 22.32 1.81
C TYR A 708 30.65 22.49 3.05
N LEU A 709 30.38 21.40 3.76
CA LEU A 709 29.51 21.38 4.93
C LEU A 709 30.33 21.19 6.21
N VAL A 710 30.49 22.26 7.00
CA VAL A 710 31.29 22.27 8.22
C VAL A 710 30.45 21.77 9.40
N THR A 711 30.99 20.82 10.17
CA THR A 711 30.42 20.36 11.45
C THR A 711 31.41 20.60 12.59
N THR A 712 30.92 20.92 13.79
CA THR A 712 31.79 21.25 14.93
C THR A 712 32.11 20.05 15.84
N GLY A 713 31.60 18.86 15.52
CA GLY A 713 31.72 17.63 16.34
C GLY A 713 30.92 17.62 17.64
N GLU A 714 30.83 18.77 18.34
CA GLU A 714 30.16 18.93 19.64
C GLU A 714 28.66 19.26 19.55
N ARG A 715 28.17 19.70 18.37
CA ARG A 715 26.83 20.26 18.16
C ARG A 715 26.25 19.88 16.79
N THR A 716 26.39 18.60 16.45
CA THR A 716 25.82 18.03 15.24
C THR A 716 25.29 16.64 15.58
N SER A 717 23.98 16.55 15.73
CA SER A 717 23.22 15.32 15.95
C SER A 717 23.45 14.29 14.86
N SER A 718 23.22 13.01 15.21
CA SER A 718 23.26 11.87 14.27
C SER A 718 22.42 12.12 13.03
N ASP A 719 21.18 12.59 13.22
CA ASP A 719 20.17 12.72 12.18
C ASP A 719 20.47 13.90 11.23
N VAL A 720 21.18 14.94 11.70
CA VAL A 720 21.76 15.97 10.82
C VAL A 720 22.97 15.40 10.07
N LEU A 721 23.90 14.75 10.77
CA LEU A 721 25.13 14.22 10.17
C LEU A 721 24.87 13.13 9.11
N GLU A 722 23.85 12.29 9.31
CA GLU A 722 23.30 11.35 8.33
C GLU A 722 23.05 12.07 7.00
N ALA A 723 22.32 13.18 7.04
CA ALA A 723 21.93 13.95 5.87
C ALA A 723 23.11 14.67 5.19
N LEU A 724 24.07 15.17 5.98
CA LEU A 724 25.29 15.80 5.44
C LEU A 724 26.14 14.76 4.69
N LEU A 725 26.34 13.56 5.26
CA LEU A 725 27.12 12.47 4.66
C LEU A 725 26.38 11.82 3.47
N LEU A 726 25.06 11.73 3.50
CA LEU A 726 24.25 11.22 2.39
C LEU A 726 24.33 12.12 1.14
N SER A 727 24.57 13.42 1.33
CA SER A 727 24.63 14.39 0.24
C SER A 727 25.88 14.29 -0.65
N GLN A 728 25.80 14.86 -1.84
CA GLN A 728 26.91 15.07 -2.79
C GLN A 728 27.84 16.23 -2.38
N SER A 729 27.93 16.55 -1.08
CA SER A 729 28.73 17.65 -0.53
C SER A 729 29.91 17.11 0.26
N ILE A 730 30.99 17.88 0.39
CA ILE A 730 32.14 17.47 1.19
C ILE A 730 31.93 17.89 2.65
N VAL A 731 31.81 16.90 3.54
CA VAL A 731 31.76 17.14 4.97
C VAL A 731 33.17 17.49 5.48
N LEU A 732 33.28 18.68 6.07
CA LEU A 732 34.45 19.16 6.81
C LEU A 732 34.19 18.94 8.31
N MET A 733 35.00 18.12 8.97
CA MET A 733 34.77 17.77 10.39
C MET A 733 36.07 17.47 11.15
N PRO A 734 36.12 17.66 12.47
CA PRO A 734 37.25 17.24 13.30
C PRO A 734 37.55 15.75 13.16
N ASN A 735 38.85 15.40 13.11
CA ASN A 735 39.31 14.00 13.06
C ASN A 735 39.03 13.24 14.36
N GLU A 736 39.06 13.94 15.50
CA GLU A 736 38.70 13.43 16.81
C GLU A 736 37.29 13.92 17.17
N ARG A 737 36.42 13.00 17.58
CA ARG A 737 35.04 13.29 18.00
C ARG A 737 34.93 13.10 19.50
N GLN A 738 34.23 14.01 20.18
CA GLN A 738 33.98 13.87 21.62
C GLN A 738 32.88 12.83 21.93
N SER A 739 31.94 12.63 21.00
CA SER A 739 30.85 11.66 21.10
C SER A 739 30.59 10.94 19.78
N THR A 740 30.01 9.74 19.88
CA THR A 740 29.59 8.90 18.75
C THR A 740 28.18 8.36 18.96
N SER A 741 27.52 7.87 17.92
CA SER A 741 26.10 7.53 17.87
C SER A 741 25.83 6.21 17.09
N TRP A 742 24.57 5.94 16.78
CA TRP A 742 24.19 4.85 15.88
C TRP A 742 24.82 4.98 14.48
N LEU A 743 25.28 6.17 14.07
CA LEU A 743 25.89 6.41 12.76
C LEU A 743 27.37 5.93 12.66
N MET A 744 27.91 5.32 13.73
CA MET A 744 29.22 4.65 13.76
C MET A 744 30.40 5.52 13.33
N GLU A 745 30.52 6.73 13.87
CA GLU A 745 31.38 7.76 13.28
C GLU A 745 32.89 7.50 13.47
N THR A 746 33.28 6.45 14.21
CA THR A 746 34.67 5.94 14.26
C THR A 746 35.04 5.05 13.07
N ALA A 747 34.05 4.53 12.32
CA ALA A 747 34.27 3.80 11.08
C ALA A 747 34.48 4.75 9.89
N LEU A 748 34.06 6.01 10.00
CA LEU A 748 34.35 7.08 9.06
C LEU A 748 35.85 7.40 9.09
N LYS A 749 36.49 7.41 7.92
CA LYS A 749 37.94 7.60 7.77
C LYS A 749 38.28 8.94 7.09
N PRO A 750 39.27 9.70 7.58
CA PRO A 750 39.68 10.98 6.99
C PRO A 750 40.25 10.77 5.58
N TYR A 751 39.95 11.71 4.68
CA TYR A 751 40.21 11.62 3.24
C TYR A 751 39.62 10.37 2.55
N VAL A 752 38.65 9.71 3.19
CA VAL A 752 37.84 8.64 2.60
C VAL A 752 36.35 8.97 2.65
N HIS A 753 35.84 9.52 3.76
CA HIS A 753 34.42 9.86 3.95
C HIS A 753 34.20 11.32 4.40
N PHE A 754 35.27 12.01 4.78
CA PHE A 754 35.26 13.43 5.18
C PHE A 754 36.65 14.02 4.98
N VAL A 755 36.77 15.35 4.99
CA VAL A 755 38.07 16.04 5.05
C VAL A 755 38.30 16.57 6.47
N PRO A 756 39.42 16.21 7.13
CA PRO A 756 39.68 16.60 8.51
C PRO A 756 40.00 18.09 8.65
N ILE A 757 39.39 18.74 9.64
CA ILE A 757 39.71 20.11 10.07
C ILE A 757 40.16 20.12 11.54
N LYS A 758 40.79 21.20 11.99
CA LYS A 758 41.12 21.42 13.40
C LYS A 758 39.86 21.80 14.22
N ARG A 759 39.89 21.48 15.52
CA ARG A 759 38.86 21.90 16.50
C ARG A 759 38.71 23.44 16.62
N ASP A 760 39.73 24.21 16.23
CA ASP A 760 39.70 25.69 16.21
C ASP A 760 39.22 26.29 14.86
N HIS A 761 38.90 25.43 13.88
CA HIS A 761 38.50 25.79 12.52
C HIS A 761 39.51 26.64 11.72
N SER A 762 40.75 26.81 12.21
CA SER A 762 41.75 27.72 11.61
C SER A 762 42.28 27.28 10.24
N ASP A 763 42.04 26.02 9.84
CA ASP A 763 42.50 25.44 8.58
C ASP A 763 41.41 25.21 7.53
N ILE A 764 40.13 25.55 7.79
CA ILE A 764 39.01 25.33 6.85
C ILE A 764 39.33 25.87 5.45
N ALA A 765 39.82 27.10 5.34
CA ALA A 765 40.16 27.71 4.05
C ALA A 765 41.29 26.95 3.31
N ALA A 766 42.24 26.36 4.04
CA ALA A 766 43.30 25.53 3.46
C ALA A 766 42.78 24.16 3.00
N GLN A 767 41.84 23.55 3.75
CA GLN A 767 41.20 22.30 3.35
C GLN A 767 40.26 22.48 2.14
N MET A 768 39.51 23.58 2.07
CA MET A 768 38.75 23.97 0.87
C MET A 768 39.67 24.16 -0.34
N GLN A 769 40.79 24.89 -0.15
CA GLN A 769 41.77 25.08 -1.22
C GLN A 769 42.43 23.76 -1.65
N TRP A 770 42.65 22.81 -0.73
CA TRP A 770 43.09 21.47 -1.07
C TRP A 770 42.04 20.74 -1.91
N CYS A 771 40.76 20.83 -1.56
CA CYS A 771 39.66 20.21 -2.32
C CYS A 771 39.51 20.79 -3.74
N GLU A 772 39.53 22.11 -3.90
CA GLU A 772 39.48 22.75 -5.23
C GLU A 772 40.71 22.43 -6.10
N ASN A 773 41.88 22.22 -5.49
CA ASN A 773 43.07 21.73 -6.20
C ASN A 773 43.03 20.23 -6.52
N ASN A 774 42.12 19.45 -5.88
CA ASN A 774 42.05 17.99 -5.98
C ASN A 774 40.60 17.50 -6.22
N LEU A 775 39.83 18.22 -7.06
CA LEU A 775 38.38 18.02 -7.26
C LEU A 775 37.94 16.55 -7.41
N GLU A 776 38.74 15.72 -8.07
CA GLU A 776 38.43 14.32 -8.30
C GLU A 776 38.62 13.42 -7.06
N ALA A 777 39.59 13.73 -6.20
CA ALA A 777 39.71 13.10 -4.89
C ALA A 777 38.64 13.65 -3.92
N ALA A 778 38.37 14.95 -4.01
CA ALA A 778 37.36 15.64 -3.23
C ALA A 778 35.94 15.05 -3.47
N ARG A 779 35.58 14.85 -4.75
CA ARG A 779 34.37 14.13 -5.19
C ARG A 779 34.31 12.70 -4.65
N LYS A 780 35.42 11.96 -4.71
CA LYS A 780 35.50 10.57 -4.21
C LYS A 780 35.35 10.46 -2.69
N ILE A 781 35.55 11.54 -1.94
CA ILE A 781 35.29 11.61 -0.50
C ILE A 781 33.80 11.76 -0.22
N SER A 782 33.09 12.65 -0.95
CA SER A 782 31.63 12.77 -0.79
C SER A 782 30.89 11.52 -1.28
N GLU A 783 31.25 10.97 -2.45
CA GLU A 783 30.67 9.71 -2.97
C GLU A 783 30.73 8.56 -1.95
N ARG A 784 31.86 8.41 -1.25
CA ARG A 784 32.06 7.36 -0.25
C ARG A 784 31.33 7.66 1.07
N ALA A 785 31.16 8.92 1.43
CA ALA A 785 30.25 9.31 2.52
C ALA A 785 28.81 8.89 2.20
N SER A 786 28.33 9.18 0.99
CA SER A 786 26.98 8.84 0.57
C SER A 786 26.77 7.34 0.48
N LEU A 787 27.74 6.61 -0.08
CA LEU A 787 27.73 5.14 -0.12
C LEU A 787 27.75 4.50 1.26
N TYR A 788 28.38 5.12 2.26
CA TYR A 788 28.40 4.61 3.64
C TYR A 788 27.00 4.69 4.28
N VAL A 789 26.32 5.84 4.16
CA VAL A 789 24.94 5.97 4.66
C VAL A 789 23.97 5.10 3.84
N HIS A 790 24.16 4.99 2.53
CA HIS A 790 23.38 4.10 1.67
C HIS A 790 23.53 2.63 2.07
N ASP A 791 24.74 2.15 2.34
CA ASP A 791 24.97 0.77 2.80
C ASP A 791 24.40 0.51 4.20
N MET A 792 24.22 1.55 5.02
CA MET A 792 23.62 1.48 6.35
C MET A 792 22.08 1.43 6.31
N LEU A 793 21.44 2.12 5.37
CA LEU A 793 19.99 2.38 5.38
C LEU A 793 19.23 1.88 4.15
N PHE A 794 19.83 1.89 2.94
CA PHE A 794 19.11 1.72 1.66
C PHE A 794 19.56 0.53 0.81
N ASP A 795 20.72 -0.08 1.10
CA ASP A 795 21.13 -1.36 0.49
C ASP A 795 20.09 -2.48 0.76
N ALA A 796 19.91 -3.39 -0.21
CA ALA A 796 18.90 -4.45 -0.14
C ALA A 796 19.06 -5.42 1.06
N LYS A 797 20.22 -5.43 1.73
CA LYS A 797 20.47 -6.18 2.97
C LYS A 797 20.33 -5.33 4.23
N ALA A 798 20.38 -4.00 4.13
CA ALA A 798 20.47 -3.07 5.26
C ALA A 798 19.40 -3.33 6.33
N GLY A 799 18.12 -3.39 5.94
CA GLY A 799 17.03 -3.67 6.87
C GLY A 799 17.16 -5.00 7.63
N LYS A 800 17.63 -6.07 6.96
CA LYS A 800 17.84 -7.38 7.61
C LYS A 800 19.04 -7.34 8.56
N ASP A 801 20.15 -6.75 8.14
CA ASP A 801 21.34 -6.58 8.98
C ASP A 801 20.99 -5.79 10.26
N ASN A 802 20.21 -4.71 10.11
CA ASN A 802 19.86 -3.78 11.18
C ASN A 802 18.91 -4.41 12.22
N GLU A 803 18.00 -5.29 11.78
CA GLU A 803 17.17 -6.13 12.67
C GLU A 803 18.02 -7.19 13.40
N GLU A 804 18.94 -7.87 12.69
CA GLU A 804 19.84 -8.87 13.26
C GLU A 804 20.77 -8.29 14.32
N ILE A 805 21.30 -7.08 14.09
CA ILE A 805 22.10 -6.32 15.06
C ILE A 805 21.34 -6.08 16.36
N ARG A 806 20.09 -5.60 16.30
CA ARG A 806 19.28 -5.33 17.50
C ARG A 806 18.99 -6.60 18.30
N PHE A 807 18.72 -7.71 17.59
CA PHE A 807 18.55 -9.00 18.23
C PHE A 807 19.82 -9.42 18.99
N ARG A 808 20.99 -9.34 18.36
CA ARG A 808 22.27 -9.75 18.96
C ARG A 808 22.73 -8.84 20.11
N ILE A 809 22.47 -7.52 20.03
CA ILE A 809 22.66 -6.60 21.16
C ILE A 809 21.78 -7.02 22.35
N MET A 810 20.51 -7.37 22.12
CA MET A 810 19.62 -7.81 23.21
C MET A 810 19.98 -9.18 23.78
N GLU A 811 20.34 -10.15 22.94
CA GLU A 811 20.80 -11.47 23.36
C GLU A 811 22.00 -11.35 24.31
N ARG A 812 23.00 -10.56 23.91
CA ARG A 812 24.20 -10.33 24.71
C ARG A 812 23.96 -9.41 25.92
N TYR A 813 23.00 -8.47 25.85
CA TYR A 813 22.56 -7.71 27.02
C TYR A 813 21.93 -8.62 28.09
N LEU A 814 21.11 -9.60 27.68
CA LEU A 814 20.47 -10.52 28.62
C LEU A 814 21.50 -11.47 29.28
N ASP A 815 22.48 -11.96 28.53
CA ASP A 815 23.63 -12.72 29.06
C ASP A 815 24.38 -11.99 30.19
N LEU A 816 24.36 -10.65 30.23
CA LEU A 816 25.01 -9.85 31.28
C LEU A 816 24.24 -9.82 32.61
N TYR A 817 22.96 -10.19 32.64
CA TYR A 817 22.12 -10.14 33.87
C TYR A 817 21.89 -11.52 34.51
N GLY A 818 21.87 -12.59 33.71
CA GLY A 818 21.76 -14.00 34.15
C GLY A 818 20.42 -14.64 33.80
#